data_AF-A0A428X0Z7-F1
#
_entry.id   AF-A0A428X0Z7-F1
#
_cell.length_a   1.000
_cell.length_b   1.000
_cell.length_c   1.000
_cell.angle_alpha   90.00
_cell.angle_beta   90.00
_cell.angle_gamma   90.00
#
_symmetry.space_group_name_H-M   'P 1'
#
loop_
_entity.id
_entity.type
_entity.pdbx_description
1 polymer ?
#
loop_
_entity_poly.entity_id
_entity_poly.type
_entity_poly.pdbx_seq_one_letter_code
_entity_poly.pdbx_strand_id
1 'polypeptide(L)'
;MRAEWLAELAALEADQGRAKEKLGYALSLLAAPPIRDTNGAPRGWGESLAPGAPAVGLLVAALITLSASKYSYGLASWLLGLAGVEPVSFGAEWLTFLVGAVIMLAWCLLAGRWLGRRWPLSRAGRFGEAGPAVFAPAVFAPIVLLGALPDAEPPHLLGVLAGLLIWAPGTASVGVAAIRAAGRGRAAALMLLGVPLVSALAAVASTMPFALNSQNGPAAMVASLTMGEVPPEFQEIVNGVSSRTFSYQGPWGLSLVCFAAFTLAYGFGALRPRRGWVAAQNVARERGPMPVAVVVAGAGALAVGVIGWAYTLVVLTPGMQEVSAAAPMPGGDGELYMWTAELRATTILLAMLGTLVATADRRFGPAATLLVGAGLTLANAVLNRMNLTGLGGLRLALLVGAVPVVAGWIVAGRALRGGPSGASLRRVTVGVLVTASVLPLITLQGTPGVNHPFLPIGLTVTTIGLAVAGMLLAIVPTLALSRRPVPVWAAILLVVAPIALTVGVGLVPPPMSEDSSGPAALAGFAGLPLAVVCLALLRRHRARGRGRTVAMWTALSVAAVPGTVLVVAVGALLLSFVPELVFGIDGGGYSFDGLSYVPGAATLMLPLAALAAARVDGASGTAHRRSPLPDPGPVPSPESVGRSVATTGL
;
A
#
# COMPACT_ATOMS: atom_id res chain seq x y z
N MET A 1 12.83 3.25 30.43
CA MET A 1 13.78 3.80 29.44
C MET A 1 15.25 3.71 29.85
N ARG A 2 15.77 4.51 30.79
CA ARG A 2 17.23 4.50 31.13
C ARG A 2 17.75 3.15 31.62
N ALA A 3 17.00 2.48 32.50
CA ALA A 3 17.38 1.14 33.00
C ALA A 3 17.28 0.04 31.94
N GLU A 4 16.42 0.21 30.94
CA GLU A 4 16.25 -0.76 29.83
C GLU A 4 17.35 -0.60 28.79
N TRP A 5 17.77 0.64 28.53
CA TRP A 5 18.94 0.95 27.71
C TRP A 5 20.23 0.37 28.31
N LEU A 6 20.39 0.46 29.64
CA LEU A 6 21.55 -0.08 30.34
C LEU A 6 21.57 -1.62 30.34
N ALA A 7 20.41 -2.29 30.39
CA ALA A 7 20.32 -3.74 30.32
C ALA A 7 20.64 -4.30 28.91
N GLU A 8 20.21 -3.60 27.85
CA GLU A 8 20.53 -3.95 26.46
C GLU A 8 22.00 -3.66 26.10
N LEU A 9 22.57 -2.56 26.62
CA LEU A 9 24.01 -2.28 26.50
C LEU A 9 24.86 -3.33 27.23
N ALA A 10 24.44 -3.76 28.43
CA ALA A 10 25.11 -4.84 29.15
C ALA A 10 24.99 -6.19 28.43
N ALA A 11 23.86 -6.47 27.78
CA ALA A 11 23.70 -7.64 26.92
C ALA A 11 24.58 -7.56 25.65
N LEU A 12 24.77 -6.36 25.09
CA LEU A 12 25.68 -6.10 23.96
C LEU A 12 27.16 -6.29 24.31
N GLU A 13 27.53 -5.99 25.54
CA GLU A 13 28.88 -6.26 26.06
C GLU A 13 29.10 -7.76 26.31
N ALA A 14 28.06 -8.47 26.77
CA ALA A 14 28.12 -9.91 27.03
C ALA A 14 28.13 -10.78 25.76
N ASP A 15 27.53 -10.33 24.65
CA ASP A 15 27.48 -11.09 23.40
C ASP A 15 28.78 -10.94 22.58
N GLN A 16 29.46 -12.05 22.28
CA GLN A 16 30.78 -12.08 21.59
C GLN A 16 30.69 -11.84 20.05
N GLY A 17 29.66 -11.13 19.59
CA GLY A 17 29.48 -10.80 18.16
C GLY A 17 30.56 -9.87 17.62
N ARG A 18 30.84 -9.95 16.30
CA ARG A 18 31.86 -9.09 15.65
C ARG A 18 31.41 -7.61 15.68
N ALA A 19 32.35 -6.67 15.71
CA ALA A 19 32.07 -5.22 15.78
C ALA A 19 31.03 -4.73 14.74
N LYS A 20 30.99 -5.36 13.55
CA LYS A 20 30.02 -5.06 12.48
C LYS A 20 28.57 -5.46 12.84
N GLU A 21 28.39 -6.52 13.60
CA GLU A 21 27.08 -7.00 14.08
C GLU A 21 26.58 -6.14 15.24
N LYS A 22 27.49 -5.74 16.14
CA LYS A 22 27.21 -4.78 17.21
C LYS A 22 26.79 -3.42 16.65
N LEU A 23 27.46 -2.94 15.60
CA LEU A 23 27.15 -1.66 14.96
C LEU A 23 25.83 -1.71 14.16
N GLY A 24 25.54 -2.82 13.47
CA GLY A 24 24.25 -3.03 12.82
C GLY A 24 23.08 -3.11 13.82
N TYR A 25 23.29 -3.74 14.98
CA TYR A 25 22.30 -3.80 16.04
C TYR A 25 22.11 -2.45 16.76
N ALA A 26 23.21 -1.74 17.04
CA ALA A 26 23.19 -0.39 17.62
C ALA A 26 22.52 0.64 16.69
N LEU A 27 22.77 0.57 15.38
CA LEU A 27 22.02 1.36 14.40
C LEU A 27 20.54 0.96 14.36
N SER A 28 20.21 -0.33 14.53
CA SER A 28 18.82 -0.77 14.64
C SER A 28 18.13 -0.28 15.92
N LEU A 29 18.87 -0.15 17.03
CA LEU A 29 18.40 0.41 18.30
C LEU A 29 18.21 1.93 18.23
N LEU A 30 19.12 2.65 17.56
CA LEU A 30 19.02 4.09 17.32
C LEU A 30 17.86 4.43 16.37
N ALA A 31 17.59 3.58 15.38
CA ALA A 31 16.46 3.76 14.45
C ALA A 31 15.12 3.26 15.03
N ALA A 32 15.12 2.36 16.02
CA ALA A 32 13.91 1.77 16.59
C ALA A 32 14.10 1.26 18.03
N PRO A 33 13.62 1.98 19.07
CA PRO A 33 13.73 1.51 20.44
C PRO A 33 12.89 0.24 20.71
N PRO A 34 13.35 -0.68 21.58
CA PRO A 34 12.67 -1.95 21.87
C PRO A 34 11.37 -1.72 22.65
N ILE A 35 10.34 -2.51 22.32
CA ILE A 35 9.05 -2.52 23.03
C ILE A 35 8.84 -3.95 23.57
N ARG A 36 8.48 -4.06 24.85
CA ARG A 36 8.11 -5.35 25.45
C ARG A 36 6.77 -5.85 24.90
N ASP A 37 6.67 -7.14 24.63
CA ASP A 37 5.39 -7.76 24.32
C ASP A 37 4.49 -7.86 25.58
N THR A 38 3.25 -8.36 25.42
CA THR A 38 2.29 -8.50 26.53
C THR A 38 2.77 -9.42 27.65
N ASN A 39 3.85 -10.18 27.45
CA ASN A 39 4.45 -11.08 28.42
C ASN A 39 5.76 -10.52 28.98
N GLY A 40 6.11 -9.25 28.68
CA GLY A 40 7.31 -8.59 29.21
C GLY A 40 8.61 -8.96 28.48
N ALA A 41 8.55 -9.76 27.41
CA ALA A 41 9.75 -10.16 26.67
C ALA A 41 10.19 -9.05 25.70
N PRO A 42 11.48 -8.66 25.68
CA PRO A 42 12.00 -7.72 24.70
C PRO A 42 12.00 -8.38 23.32
N ARG A 43 11.34 -7.76 22.34
CA ARG A 43 11.38 -8.18 20.93
C ARG A 43 11.87 -7.03 20.05
N GLY A 44 12.77 -7.34 19.13
CA GLY A 44 13.13 -6.41 18.04
C GLY A 44 11.94 -6.20 17.11
N TRP A 45 11.85 -5.03 16.45
CA TRP A 45 10.74 -4.73 15.54
C TRP A 45 10.57 -5.79 14.43
N GLY A 46 11.61 -6.50 14.00
CA GLY A 46 11.47 -7.61 13.05
C GLY A 46 10.66 -8.82 13.56
N GLU A 47 10.48 -8.95 14.87
CA GLU A 47 9.71 -10.00 15.55
C GLU A 47 8.38 -9.49 16.13
N SER A 48 8.25 -8.17 16.35
CA SER A 48 6.96 -7.52 16.70
C SER A 48 6.19 -7.03 15.46
N LEU A 49 6.86 -6.81 14.33
CA LEU A 49 6.29 -6.65 12.99
C LEU A 49 5.94 -8.03 12.42
N ALA A 50 5.09 -8.75 13.15
CA ALA A 50 4.15 -9.62 12.46
C ALA A 50 3.40 -8.78 11.39
N PRO A 51 2.99 -9.38 10.26
CA PRO A 51 2.29 -8.65 9.20
C PRO A 51 1.11 -7.86 9.78
N GLY A 52 1.15 -6.52 9.66
CA GLY A 52 0.06 -5.62 10.07
C GLY A 52 0.24 -4.89 11.40
N ALA A 53 1.24 -4.00 11.51
CA ALA A 53 1.19 -2.96 12.53
C ALA A 53 -0.12 -2.16 12.35
N PRO A 54 -1.00 -2.05 13.37
CA PRO A 54 -2.30 -1.39 13.24
C PRO A 54 -2.19 0.06 12.76
N ALA A 55 -1.08 0.75 13.07
CA ALA A 55 -0.76 2.07 12.54
C ALA A 55 -0.52 2.08 11.02
N VAL A 56 0.23 1.10 10.48
CA VAL A 56 0.44 0.97 9.02
C VAL A 56 -0.87 0.60 8.33
N GLY A 57 -1.67 -0.29 8.93
CA GLY A 57 -3.00 -0.61 8.41
C GLY A 57 -3.93 0.61 8.40
N LEU A 58 -3.83 1.48 9.41
CA LEU A 58 -4.57 2.74 9.48
C LEU A 58 -4.09 3.76 8.44
N LEU A 59 -2.77 3.88 8.21
CA LEU A 59 -2.20 4.73 7.16
C LEU A 59 -2.66 4.29 5.76
N VAL A 60 -2.59 2.99 5.47
CA VAL A 60 -3.09 2.44 4.20
C VAL A 60 -4.59 2.69 4.05
N ALA A 61 -5.37 2.48 5.11
CA ALA A 61 -6.79 2.77 5.07
C ALA A 61 -7.08 4.27 4.91
N ALA A 62 -6.26 5.14 5.46
CA ALA A 62 -6.35 6.59 5.27
C ALA A 62 -6.11 6.98 3.81
N LEU A 63 -5.09 6.40 3.16
CA LEU A 63 -4.82 6.60 1.73
C LEU A 63 -5.99 6.16 0.85
N ILE A 64 -6.55 4.97 1.13
CA ILE A 64 -7.73 4.46 0.42
C ILE A 64 -8.94 5.39 0.66
N THR A 65 -9.10 5.88 1.89
CA THR A 65 -10.20 6.77 2.26
C THR A 65 -10.07 8.12 1.56
N LEU A 66 -8.87 8.70 1.45
CA LEU A 66 -8.65 9.94 0.71
C LEU A 66 -8.97 9.78 -0.79
N SER A 67 -8.64 8.62 -1.37
CA SER A 67 -9.00 8.31 -2.75
C SER A 67 -10.52 8.15 -2.92
N ALA A 68 -11.17 7.47 -1.96
CA ALA A 68 -12.62 7.32 -1.95
C ALA A 68 -13.36 8.67 -1.87
N SER A 69 -12.80 9.69 -1.20
CA SER A 69 -13.41 11.03 -1.19
C SER A 69 -13.43 11.68 -2.58
N LYS A 70 -12.33 11.63 -3.34
CA LYS A 70 -12.31 12.18 -4.72
C LYS A 70 -13.36 11.47 -5.60
N TYR A 71 -13.46 10.15 -5.50
CA TYR A 71 -14.44 9.40 -6.30
C TYR A 71 -15.89 9.62 -5.85
N SER A 72 -16.14 9.81 -4.56
CA SER A 72 -17.50 10.06 -4.05
C SER A 72 -18.15 11.27 -4.72
N TYR A 73 -17.35 12.29 -5.05
CA TYR A 73 -17.78 13.45 -5.81
C TYR A 73 -18.10 13.09 -7.27
N GLY A 74 -17.21 12.38 -7.98
CA GLY A 74 -17.45 11.95 -9.37
C GLY A 74 -18.67 11.03 -9.51
N LEU A 75 -18.84 10.09 -8.58
CA LEU A 75 -20.02 9.23 -8.52
C LEU A 75 -21.29 10.03 -8.23
N ALA A 76 -21.23 11.00 -7.31
CA ALA A 76 -22.36 11.88 -7.03
C ALA A 76 -22.75 12.72 -8.25
N SER A 77 -21.76 13.29 -8.96
CA SER A 77 -21.98 14.04 -10.19
C SER A 77 -22.65 13.17 -11.27
N TRP A 78 -22.14 11.95 -11.48
CA TRP A 78 -22.73 11.00 -12.42
C TRP A 78 -24.17 10.61 -12.05
N LEU A 79 -24.44 10.30 -10.79
CA LEU A 79 -25.79 9.96 -10.30
C LEU A 79 -26.77 11.13 -10.44
N LEU A 80 -26.31 12.36 -10.16
CA LEU A 80 -27.11 13.57 -10.33
C LEU A 80 -27.37 13.86 -11.82
N GLY A 81 -26.37 13.66 -12.68
CA GLY A 81 -26.52 13.77 -14.14
C GLY A 81 -27.56 12.76 -14.68
N LEU A 82 -27.55 11.52 -14.21
CA LEU A 82 -28.59 10.53 -14.54
C LEU A 82 -29.98 10.95 -14.06
N ALA A 83 -30.07 11.73 -12.99
CA ALA A 83 -31.32 12.29 -12.48
C ALA A 83 -31.72 13.60 -13.19
N GLY A 84 -30.98 14.03 -14.22
CA GLY A 84 -31.23 15.28 -14.95
C GLY A 84 -30.86 16.54 -14.16
N VAL A 85 -30.02 16.42 -13.13
CA VAL A 85 -29.55 17.53 -12.30
C VAL A 85 -28.14 17.91 -12.74
N GLU A 86 -28.04 18.91 -13.60
CA GLU A 86 -26.76 19.52 -13.97
C GLU A 86 -26.56 20.83 -13.21
N PRO A 87 -25.45 21.00 -12.46
CA PRO A 87 -25.15 22.26 -11.79
C PRO A 87 -24.72 23.31 -12.83
N VAL A 88 -25.55 24.33 -13.06
CA VAL A 88 -25.31 25.37 -14.10
C VAL A 88 -24.67 26.65 -13.54
N SER A 89 -24.39 26.73 -12.23
CA SER A 89 -23.86 27.95 -11.59
C SER A 89 -22.94 27.70 -10.39
N PHE A 90 -22.14 28.72 -10.04
CA PHE A 90 -21.36 28.75 -8.79
C PHE A 90 -22.27 28.54 -7.57
N GLY A 91 -21.88 27.61 -6.70
CA GLY A 91 -22.67 27.18 -5.55
C GLY A 91 -23.69 26.05 -5.84
N ALA A 92 -24.06 25.78 -7.10
CA ALA A 92 -24.94 24.64 -7.42
C ALA A 92 -24.25 23.28 -7.19
N GLU A 93 -22.92 23.24 -7.18
CA GLU A 93 -22.12 22.06 -6.89
C GLU A 93 -22.22 21.57 -5.43
N TRP A 94 -22.76 22.37 -4.50
CA TRP A 94 -22.97 21.94 -3.12
C TRP A 94 -23.78 20.67 -3.02
N LEU A 95 -24.77 20.49 -3.90
CA LEU A 95 -25.57 19.28 -3.94
C LEU A 95 -24.69 18.05 -4.25
N THR A 96 -23.79 18.17 -5.23
CA THR A 96 -22.82 17.13 -5.57
C THR A 96 -21.91 16.79 -4.40
N PHE A 97 -21.39 17.80 -3.69
CA PHE A 97 -20.55 17.59 -2.51
C PHE A 97 -21.32 16.97 -1.33
N LEU A 98 -22.58 17.35 -1.12
CA LEU A 98 -23.43 16.77 -0.07
C LEU A 98 -23.74 15.30 -0.35
N VAL A 99 -24.14 14.97 -1.60
CA VAL A 99 -24.38 13.59 -2.02
C VAL A 99 -23.10 12.77 -1.93
N GLY A 100 -21.98 13.32 -2.38
CA GLY A 100 -20.65 12.71 -2.25
C GLY A 100 -20.28 12.45 -0.79
N ALA A 101 -20.52 13.41 0.11
CA ALA A 101 -20.28 13.25 1.53
C ALA A 101 -21.14 12.14 2.16
N VAL A 102 -22.39 11.95 1.73
CA VAL A 102 -23.23 10.84 2.20
C VAL A 102 -22.65 9.48 1.80
N ILE A 103 -22.26 9.34 0.53
CA ILE A 103 -21.61 8.12 0.01
C ILE A 103 -20.32 7.86 0.79
N MET A 104 -19.52 8.91 1.00
CA MET A 104 -18.24 8.85 1.68
C MET A 104 -18.38 8.50 3.16
N LEU A 105 -19.38 9.06 3.84
CA LEU A 105 -19.69 8.77 5.23
C LEU A 105 -20.03 7.29 5.43
N ALA A 106 -20.82 6.70 4.52
CA ALA A 106 -21.14 5.28 4.56
C ALA A 106 -19.88 4.40 4.45
N TRP A 107 -18.98 4.73 3.51
CA TRP A 107 -17.68 4.07 3.39
C TRP A 107 -16.85 4.21 4.68
N CYS A 108 -16.68 5.43 5.18
CA CYS A 108 -15.88 5.75 6.36
C CYS A 108 -16.35 4.97 7.60
N LEU A 109 -17.66 4.91 7.85
CA LEU A 109 -18.23 4.18 8.99
C LEU A 109 -18.00 2.67 8.88
N LEU A 110 -18.19 2.09 7.69
CA LEU A 110 -18.01 0.65 7.47
C LEU A 110 -16.53 0.26 7.55
N ALA A 111 -15.67 0.97 6.82
CA ALA A 111 -14.23 0.73 6.74
C ALA A 111 -13.56 0.94 8.10
N GLY A 112 -13.82 2.07 8.77
CA GLY A 112 -13.28 2.38 10.08
C GLY A 112 -13.67 1.31 11.11
N ARG A 113 -14.96 0.96 11.19
CA ARG A 113 -15.44 -0.07 12.12
C ARG A 113 -14.88 -1.45 11.83
N TRP A 114 -14.74 -1.82 10.56
CA TRP A 114 -14.14 -3.09 10.18
C TRP A 114 -12.67 -3.15 10.58
N LEU A 115 -11.91 -2.09 10.27
CA LEU A 115 -10.49 -1.99 10.56
C LEU A 115 -10.21 -2.00 12.06
N GLY A 116 -10.96 -1.20 12.84
CA GLY A 116 -10.82 -1.13 14.29
C GLY A 116 -11.05 -2.48 14.98
N ARG A 117 -11.99 -3.28 14.48
CA ARG A 117 -12.23 -4.65 15.00
C ARG A 117 -11.12 -5.63 14.65
N ARG A 118 -10.46 -5.46 13.49
CA ARG A 118 -9.49 -6.42 12.96
C ARG A 118 -8.07 -6.10 13.45
N TRP A 119 -7.71 -4.83 13.46
CA TRP A 119 -6.38 -4.30 13.78
C TRP A 119 -6.49 -3.13 14.77
N PRO A 120 -6.87 -3.37 16.03
CA PRO A 120 -6.93 -2.31 17.04
C PRO A 120 -5.52 -1.83 17.43
N LEU A 121 -5.34 -0.52 17.58
CA LEU A 121 -4.18 0.07 18.25
C LEU A 121 -4.12 -0.39 19.72
N SER A 122 -2.91 -0.44 20.29
CA SER A 122 -2.70 -0.84 21.68
C SER A 122 -3.50 0.06 22.64
N ARG A 123 -4.08 -0.56 23.67
CA ARG A 123 -4.74 0.13 24.79
C ARG A 123 -3.78 0.44 25.95
N ALA A 124 -2.51 0.07 25.80
CA ALA A 124 -1.50 0.29 26.84
C ALA A 124 -1.08 1.77 26.89
N GLY A 125 -0.99 2.33 28.09
CA GLY A 125 -0.51 3.70 28.33
C GLY A 125 -1.55 4.64 28.94
N ARG A 126 -1.20 5.94 29.04
CA ARG A 126 -1.97 6.96 29.77
C ARG A 126 -3.40 7.19 29.26
N PHE A 127 -3.68 6.83 28.00
CA PHE A 127 -5.00 7.03 27.39
C PHE A 127 -5.93 5.83 27.50
N GLY A 128 -5.45 4.67 27.99
CA GLY A 128 -6.25 3.47 28.23
C GLY A 128 -7.15 3.09 27.05
N GLU A 129 -8.44 2.87 27.32
CA GLU A 129 -9.44 2.52 26.31
C GLU A 129 -9.67 3.60 25.23
N ALA A 130 -9.35 4.87 25.53
CA ALA A 130 -9.50 5.97 24.58
C ALA A 130 -8.31 6.09 23.61
N GLY A 131 -7.20 5.38 23.84
CA GLY A 131 -5.99 5.43 23.02
C GLY A 131 -6.26 5.34 21.51
N PRO A 132 -6.99 4.32 21.02
CA PRO A 132 -7.28 4.18 19.58
C PRO A 132 -8.04 5.37 18.97
N ALA A 133 -8.94 6.02 19.73
CA ALA A 133 -9.68 7.19 19.26
C ALA A 133 -8.85 8.48 19.27
N VAL A 134 -7.84 8.56 20.14
CA VAL A 134 -6.88 9.68 20.20
C VAL A 134 -5.86 9.60 19.07
N PHE A 135 -5.29 8.42 18.85
CA PHE A 135 -4.20 8.25 17.89
C PHE A 135 -4.68 8.17 16.44
N ALA A 136 -5.92 7.73 16.18
CA ALA A 136 -6.40 7.56 14.82
C ALA A 136 -6.43 8.88 14.01
N PRO A 137 -6.99 9.99 14.52
CA PRO A 137 -6.91 11.29 13.82
C PRO A 137 -5.47 11.77 13.60
N ALA A 138 -4.59 11.58 14.59
CA ALA A 138 -3.18 11.99 14.49
C ALA A 138 -2.40 11.21 13.42
N VAL A 139 -2.72 9.93 13.22
CA VAL A 139 -2.12 9.11 12.15
C VAL A 139 -2.75 9.43 10.79
N PHE A 140 -4.02 9.85 10.76
CA PHE A 140 -4.74 10.19 9.54
C PHE A 140 -4.34 11.56 8.98
N ALA A 141 -4.07 12.55 9.85
CA ALA A 141 -3.78 13.92 9.45
C ALA A 141 -2.58 14.08 8.50
N PRO A 142 -1.42 13.40 8.69
CA PRO A 142 -0.31 13.46 7.73
C PRO A 142 -0.69 12.98 6.32
N ILE A 143 -1.62 12.02 6.21
CA ILE A 143 -2.10 11.54 4.91
C ILE A 143 -3.00 12.58 4.22
N VAL A 144 -3.82 13.30 4.99
CA VAL A 144 -4.61 14.42 4.46
C VAL A 144 -3.72 15.58 4.04
N LEU A 145 -2.62 15.83 4.77
CA LEU A 145 -1.63 16.83 4.39
C LEU A 145 -0.86 16.43 3.13
N LEU A 146 -0.46 15.16 3.01
CA LEU A 146 0.10 14.61 1.76
C LEU A 146 -0.86 14.90 0.60
N GLY A 147 -2.16 14.72 0.83
CA GLY A 147 -3.29 15.15 -0.01
C GLY A 147 -3.09 16.46 -0.78
N ALA A 148 -2.56 17.47 -0.08
CA ALA A 148 -2.46 18.86 -0.52
C ALA A 148 -1.07 19.23 -1.07
N LEU A 149 -0.11 18.30 -1.07
CA LEU A 149 1.24 18.56 -1.59
C LEU A 149 1.34 18.67 -3.12
N PRO A 150 0.53 17.96 -3.95
CA PRO A 150 0.60 18.12 -5.40
C PRO A 150 0.29 19.56 -5.85
N ASP A 151 -0.62 20.24 -5.14
CA ASP A 151 -1.05 21.62 -5.41
C ASP A 151 -0.20 22.65 -4.64
N ALA A 152 1.13 22.49 -4.65
CA ALA A 152 2.14 23.03 -3.71
C ALA A 152 2.27 24.57 -3.58
N GLU A 153 1.21 25.34 -3.73
CA GLU A 153 1.22 26.76 -3.44
C GLU A 153 1.12 27.02 -1.92
N PRO A 154 1.97 27.92 -1.38
CA PRO A 154 2.05 28.15 0.06
C PRO A 154 0.71 28.47 0.75
N PRO A 155 -0.22 29.30 0.19
CA PRO A 155 -1.47 29.61 0.85
C PRO A 155 -2.36 28.39 1.07
N HIS A 156 -2.48 27.50 0.07
CA HIS A 156 -3.27 26.28 0.17
C HIS A 156 -2.69 25.33 1.22
N LEU A 157 -1.38 25.07 1.16
CA LEU A 157 -0.70 24.15 2.06
C LEU A 157 -0.74 24.62 3.52
N LEU A 158 -0.51 25.92 3.76
CA LEU A 158 -0.64 26.52 5.10
C LEU A 158 -2.09 26.46 5.59
N GLY A 159 -3.07 26.60 4.69
CA GLY A 159 -4.49 26.49 5.02
C GLY A 159 -4.85 25.09 5.50
N VAL A 160 -4.48 24.08 4.72
CA VAL A 160 -4.69 22.67 5.09
C VAL A 160 -3.99 22.33 6.41
N LEU A 161 -2.76 22.81 6.62
CA LEU A 161 -2.02 22.60 7.86
C LEU A 161 -2.74 23.24 9.07
N ALA A 162 -3.20 24.49 8.94
CA ALA A 162 -3.96 25.17 9.98
C ALA A 162 -5.27 24.43 10.32
N GLY A 163 -6.01 23.99 9.30
CA GLY A 163 -7.21 23.19 9.48
C GLY A 163 -6.95 21.86 10.20
N LEU A 164 -5.89 21.13 9.81
CA LEU A 164 -5.50 19.86 10.43
C LEU A 164 -5.03 20.01 11.88
N LEU A 165 -4.38 21.12 12.22
CA LEU A 165 -4.00 21.46 13.60
C LEU A 165 -5.21 21.65 14.52
N ILE A 166 -6.38 22.01 13.98
CA ILE A 166 -7.63 22.08 14.74
C ILE A 166 -8.36 20.74 14.69
N TRP A 167 -8.47 20.16 13.49
CA TRP A 167 -9.27 18.97 13.23
C TRP A 167 -8.78 17.74 14.01
N ALA A 168 -7.48 17.45 13.98
CA ALA A 168 -6.93 16.26 14.63
C ALA A 168 -7.12 16.26 16.16
N PRO A 169 -6.71 17.31 16.91
CA PRO A 169 -6.94 17.35 18.36
C PRO A 169 -8.41 17.54 18.71
N GLY A 170 -9.19 18.29 17.91
CA GLY A 170 -10.63 18.45 18.14
C GLY A 170 -11.37 17.11 18.03
N THR A 171 -11.11 16.35 16.96
CA THR A 171 -11.72 15.03 16.74
C THR A 171 -11.28 14.02 17.80
N ALA A 172 -10.00 14.03 18.18
CA ALA A 172 -9.50 13.21 19.29
C ALA A 172 -10.22 13.54 20.61
N SER A 173 -10.44 14.82 20.90
CA SER A 173 -11.14 15.28 22.10
C SER A 173 -12.60 14.85 22.12
N VAL A 174 -13.30 14.97 20.98
CA VAL A 174 -14.67 14.44 20.81
C VAL A 174 -14.71 12.93 21.02
N GLY A 175 -13.75 12.20 20.47
CA GLY A 175 -13.63 10.75 20.66
C GLY A 175 -13.41 10.35 22.12
N VAL A 176 -12.52 11.03 22.83
CA VAL A 176 -12.27 10.80 24.28
C VAL A 176 -13.53 11.10 25.09
N ALA A 177 -14.18 12.24 24.84
CA ALA A 177 -15.41 12.63 25.53
C ALA A 177 -16.54 11.61 25.28
N ALA A 178 -16.70 11.15 24.03
CA ALA A 178 -17.71 10.17 23.68
C ALA A 178 -17.45 8.79 24.29
N ILE A 179 -16.19 8.36 24.41
CA ILE A 179 -15.83 7.09 25.09
C ILE A 179 -16.07 7.18 26.60
N ARG A 180 -15.79 8.35 27.20
CA ARG A 180 -15.98 8.59 28.65
C ARG A 180 -17.42 8.91 29.04
N ALA A 181 -18.29 9.20 28.08
CA ALA A 181 -19.68 9.53 28.35
C ALA A 181 -20.44 8.32 28.93
N ALA A 182 -21.05 8.51 30.10
CA ALA A 182 -21.96 7.54 30.70
C ALA A 182 -23.28 7.50 29.91
N GLY A 183 -23.35 6.65 28.88
CA GLY A 183 -24.56 6.35 28.12
C GLY A 183 -24.43 6.53 26.61
N ARG A 184 -25.04 5.61 25.85
CA ARG A 184 -25.00 5.59 24.37
C ARG A 184 -25.59 6.85 23.73
N GLY A 185 -26.65 7.43 24.32
CA GLY A 185 -27.29 8.65 23.82
C GLY A 185 -26.38 9.88 23.90
N ARG A 186 -25.66 10.05 25.03
CA ARG A 186 -24.70 11.15 25.22
C ARG A 186 -23.51 11.02 24.29
N ALA A 187 -22.97 9.81 24.12
CA ALA A 187 -21.90 9.56 23.16
C ALA A 187 -22.33 9.88 21.72
N ALA A 188 -23.55 9.49 21.32
CA ALA A 188 -24.09 9.79 20.00
C ALA A 188 -24.29 11.31 19.79
N ALA A 189 -24.84 12.02 20.77
CA ALA A 189 -25.01 13.47 20.69
C ALA A 189 -23.66 14.21 20.57
N LEU A 190 -22.66 13.81 21.35
CA LEU A 190 -21.31 14.37 21.28
C LEU A 190 -20.67 14.16 19.90
N MET A 191 -20.90 13.01 19.26
CA MET A 191 -20.41 12.77 17.90
C MET A 191 -21.18 13.59 16.85
N LEU A 192 -22.51 13.57 16.91
CA LEU A 192 -23.38 14.23 15.93
C LEU A 192 -23.22 15.75 15.93
N LEU A 193 -22.91 16.36 17.07
CA LEU A 193 -22.69 17.80 17.17
C LEU A 193 -21.21 18.17 17.14
N GLY A 194 -20.36 17.40 17.83
CA GLY A 194 -18.95 17.71 17.98
C GLY A 194 -18.16 17.52 16.69
N VAL A 195 -18.45 16.47 15.90
CA VAL A 195 -17.71 16.21 14.65
C VAL A 195 -17.97 17.29 13.60
N PRO A 196 -19.22 17.68 13.29
CA PRO A 196 -19.48 18.79 12.38
C PRO A 196 -18.89 20.10 12.86
N LEU A 197 -19.01 20.42 14.15
CA LEU A 197 -18.47 21.66 14.71
C LEU A 197 -16.94 21.75 14.57
N VAL A 198 -16.21 20.71 14.95
CA VAL A 198 -14.74 20.67 14.81
C VAL A 198 -14.32 20.78 13.35
N SER A 199 -15.03 20.10 12.45
CA SER A 199 -14.71 20.11 11.02
C SER A 199 -15.02 21.46 10.37
N ALA A 200 -16.10 22.13 10.79
CA ALA A 200 -16.41 23.49 10.36
C ALA A 200 -15.37 24.50 10.86
N LEU A 201 -14.96 24.41 12.13
CA LEU A 201 -13.88 25.26 12.68
C LEU A 201 -12.56 25.04 11.96
N ALA A 202 -12.23 23.79 11.61
CA ALA A 202 -11.05 23.46 10.83
C ALA A 202 -11.12 24.05 9.41
N ALA A 203 -12.28 23.99 8.74
CA ALA A 203 -12.49 24.61 7.43
C ALA A 203 -12.42 26.15 7.49
N VAL A 204 -12.95 26.78 8.53
CA VAL A 204 -12.81 28.23 8.74
C VAL A 204 -11.34 28.59 8.93
N ALA A 205 -10.60 27.86 9.76
CA ALA A 205 -9.19 28.12 9.97
C ALA A 205 -8.34 27.90 8.71
N SER A 206 -8.70 26.93 7.86
CA SER A 206 -7.98 26.72 6.60
C SER A 206 -8.18 27.83 5.57
N THR A 207 -9.19 28.69 5.74
CA THR A 207 -9.34 29.89 4.88
C THR A 207 -8.46 31.07 5.28
N MET A 208 -7.85 31.05 6.47
CA MET A 208 -7.07 32.18 6.99
C MET A 208 -5.93 32.61 6.05
N PRO A 209 -5.15 31.70 5.44
CA PRO A 209 -4.10 32.11 4.50
C PRO A 209 -4.64 32.77 3.23
N PHE A 210 -5.84 32.44 2.76
CA PHE A 210 -6.47 33.16 1.65
C PHE A 210 -6.91 34.55 2.09
N ALA A 211 -7.49 34.66 3.29
CA ALA A 211 -7.89 35.95 3.87
C ALA A 211 -6.72 36.93 4.01
N LEU A 212 -5.55 36.42 4.45
CA LEU A 212 -4.33 37.20 4.64
C LEU A 212 -3.66 37.61 3.32
N ASN A 213 -3.89 36.85 2.24
CA ASN A 213 -3.33 37.13 0.91
C ASN A 213 -4.31 37.88 -0.01
N SER A 214 -5.51 38.21 0.46
CA SER A 214 -6.57 38.88 -0.29
C SER A 214 -6.65 40.37 0.06
N GLN A 215 -6.99 41.23 -0.92
CA GLN A 215 -7.28 42.64 -0.63
C GLN A 215 -8.58 42.79 0.16
N ASN A 216 -9.51 41.84 0.01
CA ASN A 216 -10.76 41.75 0.75
C ASN A 216 -10.87 40.37 1.44
N GLY A 217 -10.06 40.19 2.49
CA GLY A 217 -9.95 38.94 3.24
C GLY A 217 -11.29 38.30 3.64
N PRO A 218 -12.27 39.04 4.21
CA PRO A 218 -13.59 38.49 4.53
C PRO A 218 -14.34 37.93 3.32
N ALA A 219 -14.28 38.61 2.17
CA ALA A 219 -14.91 38.13 0.94
C ALA A 219 -14.26 36.84 0.43
N ALA A 220 -12.92 36.76 0.47
CA ALA A 220 -12.19 35.54 0.09
C ALA A 220 -12.53 34.35 1.00
N MET A 221 -12.64 34.58 2.32
CA MET A 221 -13.07 33.55 3.27
C MET A 221 -14.49 33.06 2.96
N VAL A 222 -15.44 33.98 2.79
CA VAL A 222 -16.83 33.64 2.48
C VAL A 222 -16.89 32.85 1.18
N ALA A 223 -16.28 33.34 0.10
CA ALA A 223 -16.26 32.65 -1.18
C ALA A 223 -15.67 31.23 -1.08
N SER A 224 -14.60 31.05 -0.30
CA SER A 224 -13.96 29.75 -0.10
C SER A 224 -14.85 28.79 0.70
N LEU A 225 -15.56 29.30 1.71
CA LEU A 225 -16.46 28.52 2.56
C LEU A 225 -17.80 28.22 1.91
N THR A 226 -18.29 29.06 1.00
CA THR A 226 -19.62 28.93 0.40
C THR A 226 -19.59 28.48 -1.05
N MET A 227 -18.42 28.17 -1.61
CA MET A 227 -18.25 27.97 -3.05
C MET A 227 -18.75 29.18 -3.88
N GLY A 228 -18.52 30.38 -3.36
CA GLY A 228 -18.85 31.62 -4.04
C GLY A 228 -17.88 31.93 -5.18
N GLU A 229 -18.15 33.06 -5.84
CA GLU A 229 -17.28 33.58 -6.90
C GLU A 229 -15.86 33.83 -6.38
N VAL A 230 -14.87 33.33 -7.11
CA VAL A 230 -13.46 33.48 -6.76
C VAL A 230 -13.08 34.96 -6.88
N PRO A 231 -12.47 35.59 -5.87
CA PRO A 231 -12.08 37.00 -5.99
C PRO A 231 -11.10 37.22 -7.17
N PRO A 232 -11.21 38.33 -7.93
CA PRO A 232 -10.46 38.53 -9.18
C PRO A 232 -8.94 38.38 -9.05
N GLU A 233 -8.39 38.79 -7.91
CA GLU A 233 -6.98 38.68 -7.55
C GLU A 233 -6.44 37.25 -7.43
N PHE A 234 -7.31 36.23 -7.36
CA PHE A 234 -6.95 34.81 -7.44
C PHE A 234 -7.21 34.21 -8.83
N GLN A 235 -7.72 35.01 -9.78
CA GLN A 235 -7.98 34.58 -11.16
C GLN A 235 -6.83 34.97 -12.12
N GLU A 236 -5.94 35.87 -11.72
CA GLU A 236 -4.83 36.32 -12.57
C GLU A 236 -3.64 35.33 -12.57
N ILE A 237 -3.35 34.78 -13.75
CA ILE A 237 -2.18 33.93 -14.01
C ILE A 237 -1.02 34.85 -14.43
N VAL A 238 0.07 34.88 -13.65
CA VAL A 238 1.27 35.66 -13.96
C VAL A 238 2.42 34.71 -14.28
N ASN A 239 2.94 34.75 -15.50
CA ASN A 239 4.02 33.87 -15.98
C ASN A 239 3.69 32.37 -15.94
N GLY A 240 2.45 31.98 -16.26
CA GLY A 240 2.06 30.56 -16.33
C GLY A 240 1.89 29.85 -14.99
N VAL A 241 2.07 30.57 -13.87
CA VAL A 241 1.78 30.11 -12.52
C VAL A 241 0.73 31.05 -11.93
N SER A 242 -0.33 30.53 -11.32
CA SER A 242 -1.27 31.38 -10.60
C SER A 242 -0.48 32.05 -9.47
N SER A 243 -0.48 33.38 -9.40
CA SER A 243 0.29 34.04 -8.33
C SER A 243 -0.36 33.84 -6.94
N ARG A 244 -1.60 33.33 -6.90
CA ARG A 244 -2.43 33.07 -5.71
C ARG A 244 -3.50 32.02 -6.05
N THR A 245 -3.28 30.75 -5.73
CA THR A 245 -4.31 29.70 -5.86
C THR A 245 -5.40 29.92 -4.84
N PHE A 246 -6.64 29.79 -5.31
CA PHE A 246 -7.83 29.77 -4.47
C PHE A 246 -8.37 28.34 -4.38
N SER A 247 -8.82 27.93 -3.20
CA SER A 247 -9.41 26.60 -3.01
C SER A 247 -10.66 26.69 -2.14
N TYR A 248 -11.66 25.87 -2.43
CA TYR A 248 -12.91 25.83 -1.70
C TYR A 248 -12.81 24.97 -0.42
N GLN A 249 -12.71 25.62 0.73
CA GLN A 249 -12.56 24.96 2.03
C GLN A 249 -13.88 24.49 2.63
N GLY A 250 -15.01 25.06 2.21
CA GLY A 250 -16.35 24.63 2.65
C GLY A 250 -16.61 23.15 2.37
N PRO A 251 -16.52 22.71 1.10
CA PRO A 251 -16.65 21.30 0.74
C PRO A 251 -15.59 20.39 1.40
N TRP A 252 -14.38 20.91 1.60
CA TRP A 252 -13.33 20.19 2.33
C TRP A 252 -13.74 19.92 3.78
N GLY A 253 -14.47 20.84 4.42
CA GLY A 253 -15.10 20.64 5.73
C GLY A 253 -16.02 19.40 5.79
N LEU A 254 -16.78 19.11 4.73
CA LEU A 254 -17.59 17.88 4.64
C LEU A 254 -16.71 16.61 4.57
N SER A 255 -15.59 16.68 3.86
CA SER A 255 -14.62 15.58 3.82
C SER A 255 -13.99 15.33 5.19
N LEU A 256 -13.66 16.39 5.93
CA LEU A 256 -13.17 16.32 7.31
C LEU A 256 -14.19 15.67 8.27
N VAL A 257 -15.49 15.93 8.10
CA VAL A 257 -16.56 15.23 8.84
C VAL A 257 -16.51 13.72 8.57
N CYS A 258 -16.37 13.33 7.29
CA CYS A 258 -16.30 11.92 6.91
C CYS A 258 -15.04 11.24 7.46
N PHE A 259 -13.88 11.89 7.41
CA PHE A 259 -12.64 11.37 7.98
C PHE A 259 -12.73 11.24 9.51
N ALA A 260 -13.42 12.17 10.18
CA ALA A 260 -13.64 12.10 11.61
C ALA A 260 -14.56 10.92 11.96
N ALA A 261 -15.59 10.68 11.14
CA ALA A 261 -16.43 9.49 11.28
C ALA A 261 -15.64 8.19 11.10
N PHE A 262 -14.69 8.13 10.16
CA PHE A 262 -13.80 6.97 9.99
C PHE A 262 -12.94 6.72 11.24
N THR A 263 -12.23 7.76 11.72
CA THR A 263 -11.31 7.63 12.86
C THR A 263 -12.04 7.28 14.15
N LEU A 264 -13.23 7.84 14.37
CA LEU A 264 -14.09 7.48 15.49
C LEU A 264 -14.65 6.06 15.34
N ALA A 265 -15.18 5.67 14.17
CA ALA A 265 -15.65 4.31 13.94
C ALA A 265 -14.55 3.26 14.15
N TYR A 266 -13.31 3.59 13.80
CA TYR A 266 -12.12 2.81 14.12
C TYR A 266 -11.90 2.69 15.63
N GLY A 267 -11.88 3.81 16.35
CA GLY A 267 -11.73 3.83 17.81
C GLY A 267 -12.78 2.97 18.53
N PHE A 268 -14.07 3.15 18.19
CA PHE A 268 -15.16 2.35 18.77
C PHE A 268 -15.16 0.88 18.31
N GLY A 269 -14.70 0.61 17.09
CA GLY A 269 -14.48 -0.75 16.60
C GLY A 269 -13.42 -1.49 17.42
N ALA A 270 -12.37 -0.78 17.81
CA ALA A 270 -11.25 -1.30 18.60
C ALA A 270 -11.61 -1.60 20.07
N LEU A 271 -12.70 -1.03 20.60
CA LEU A 271 -13.17 -1.29 21.98
C LEU A 271 -13.79 -2.67 22.18
N ARG A 272 -14.30 -3.32 21.12
CA ARG A 272 -15.01 -4.60 21.27
C ARG A 272 -14.07 -5.75 21.64
N PRO A 273 -14.47 -6.66 22.56
CA PRO A 273 -13.67 -7.83 22.91
C PRO A 273 -13.37 -8.65 21.66
N ARG A 274 -12.09 -8.94 21.44
CA ARG A 274 -11.67 -9.83 20.35
C ARG A 274 -12.04 -11.25 20.75
N ARG A 275 -12.83 -11.97 19.94
CA ARG A 275 -12.84 -13.44 20.02
C ARG A 275 -11.42 -13.89 19.67
N GLY A 276 -10.66 -14.29 20.68
CA GLY A 276 -9.29 -14.75 20.53
C GLY A 276 -9.26 -15.87 19.49
N TRP A 277 -8.67 -15.58 18.33
CA TRP A 277 -8.22 -16.64 17.45
C TRP A 277 -6.91 -17.12 18.05
N VAL A 278 -6.98 -18.21 18.83
CA VAL A 278 -5.82 -18.98 19.20
C VAL A 278 -5.23 -19.51 17.89
N ALA A 279 -4.21 -18.82 17.39
CA ALA A 279 -3.42 -19.34 16.29
C ALA A 279 -2.72 -20.58 16.84
N ALA A 280 -3.18 -21.76 16.42
CA ALA A 280 -2.48 -22.99 16.71
C ALA A 280 -1.02 -22.83 16.26
N GLN A 281 -0.09 -23.08 17.18
CA GLN A 281 1.32 -23.18 16.85
C GLN A 281 1.46 -24.31 15.84
N ASN A 282 1.63 -23.93 14.56
CA ASN A 282 1.99 -24.87 13.53
C ASN A 282 3.42 -25.31 13.83
N VAL A 283 3.60 -26.61 14.08
CA VAL A 283 4.90 -27.28 14.02
C VAL A 283 5.42 -27.08 12.60
N ALA A 284 6.29 -26.09 12.42
CA ALA A 284 6.91 -25.80 11.15
C ALA A 284 7.83 -26.98 10.83
N ARG A 285 7.53 -27.72 9.76
CA ARG A 285 8.56 -28.59 9.15
C ARG A 285 9.68 -27.67 8.69
N GLU A 286 10.89 -27.94 9.16
CA GLU A 286 12.11 -27.35 8.63
C GLU A 286 12.11 -27.60 7.12
N ARG A 287 12.07 -26.51 6.34
CA ARG A 287 12.44 -26.57 4.93
C ARG A 287 13.90 -26.19 4.86
N GLY A 288 14.63 -26.89 3.98
CA GLY A 288 16.01 -26.53 3.65
C GLY A 288 16.13 -25.11 3.07
N PRO A 289 17.35 -24.70 2.69
CA PRO A 289 17.61 -23.38 2.12
C PRO A 289 16.71 -23.08 0.91
N MET A 290 16.48 -21.80 0.63
CA MET A 290 15.68 -21.39 -0.52
C MET A 290 16.28 -21.95 -1.82
N PRO A 291 15.47 -22.47 -2.76
CA PRO A 291 15.96 -22.94 -4.04
C PRO A 291 16.69 -21.82 -4.80
N VAL A 292 17.82 -22.15 -5.42
CA VAL A 292 18.65 -21.19 -6.20
C VAL A 292 17.82 -20.47 -7.26
N ALA A 293 16.89 -21.17 -7.91
CA ALA A 293 16.00 -20.60 -8.92
C ALA A 293 15.16 -19.41 -8.39
N VAL A 294 14.75 -19.44 -7.11
CA VAL A 294 14.01 -18.33 -6.48
C VAL A 294 14.91 -17.10 -6.33
N VAL A 295 16.13 -17.31 -5.85
CA VAL A 295 17.11 -16.24 -5.63
C VAL A 295 17.54 -15.63 -6.97
N VAL A 296 17.81 -16.45 -7.97
CA VAL A 296 18.19 -16.02 -9.32
C VAL A 296 17.05 -15.25 -10.00
N ALA A 297 15.80 -15.71 -9.89
CA ALA A 297 14.66 -14.99 -10.43
C ALA A 297 14.50 -13.61 -9.75
N GLY A 298 14.61 -13.55 -8.42
CA GLY A 298 14.57 -12.29 -7.67
C GLY A 298 15.70 -11.33 -8.04
N ALA A 299 16.94 -11.83 -8.13
CA ALA A 299 18.11 -11.03 -8.50
C ALA A 299 18.06 -10.57 -9.97
N GLY A 300 17.58 -11.42 -10.87
CA GLY A 300 17.36 -11.07 -12.28
C GLY A 300 16.32 -9.97 -12.43
N ALA A 301 15.18 -10.09 -11.76
CA ALA A 301 14.15 -9.04 -11.76
C ALA A 301 14.65 -7.73 -11.13
N LEU A 302 15.47 -7.80 -10.07
CA LEU A 302 16.12 -6.62 -9.50
C LEU A 302 17.03 -5.93 -10.52
N ALA A 303 17.89 -6.69 -11.21
CA ALA A 303 18.78 -6.14 -12.23
C ALA A 303 18.00 -5.51 -13.39
N VAL A 304 16.98 -6.21 -13.90
CA VAL A 304 16.09 -5.69 -14.95
C VAL A 304 15.36 -4.42 -14.49
N GLY A 305 14.88 -4.39 -13.24
CA GLY A 305 14.26 -3.21 -12.65
C GLY A 305 15.20 -2.02 -12.59
N VAL A 306 16.44 -2.18 -12.11
CA VAL A 306 17.41 -1.07 -12.05
C VAL A 306 17.84 -0.60 -13.43
N ILE A 307 18.08 -1.52 -14.37
CA ILE A 307 18.46 -1.17 -15.75
C ILE A 307 17.30 -0.45 -16.45
N GLY A 308 16.08 -0.97 -16.32
CA GLY A 308 14.87 -0.35 -16.87
C GLY A 308 14.60 1.02 -16.26
N TRP A 309 14.80 1.19 -14.94
CA TRP A 309 14.69 2.49 -14.27
C TRP A 309 15.69 3.50 -14.82
N ALA A 310 16.96 3.12 -14.95
CA ALA A 310 17.99 4.01 -15.50
C ALA A 310 17.71 4.36 -16.99
N TYR A 311 17.26 3.39 -17.78
CA TYR A 311 16.90 3.59 -19.20
C TYR A 311 15.67 4.50 -19.35
N THR A 312 14.62 4.27 -18.57
CA THR A 312 13.40 5.09 -18.61
C THR A 312 13.69 6.53 -18.20
N LEU A 313 14.54 6.74 -17.18
CA LEU A 313 14.95 8.06 -16.72
C LEU A 313 15.81 8.83 -17.73
N VAL A 314 16.82 8.18 -18.31
CA VAL A 314 17.88 8.90 -19.07
C VAL A 314 17.67 8.87 -20.58
N VAL A 315 16.91 7.90 -21.09
CA VAL A 315 16.68 7.72 -22.53
C VAL A 315 15.23 7.99 -22.89
N LEU A 316 14.28 7.33 -22.23
CA LEU A 316 12.87 7.47 -22.62
C LEU A 316 12.27 8.81 -22.19
N THR A 317 12.53 9.27 -20.96
CA THR A 317 11.96 10.55 -20.46
C THR A 317 12.37 11.74 -21.34
N PRO A 318 13.66 11.91 -21.71
CA PRO A 318 14.05 12.96 -22.64
C PRO A 318 13.52 12.73 -24.06
N GLY A 319 13.53 11.47 -24.53
CA GLY A 319 13.01 11.12 -25.86
C GLY A 319 11.53 11.45 -26.06
N MET A 320 10.72 11.45 -25.00
CA MET A 320 9.30 11.85 -25.10
C MET A 320 9.13 13.32 -25.48
N GLN A 321 10.08 14.20 -25.14
CA GLN A 321 10.02 15.61 -25.54
C GLN A 321 10.15 15.76 -27.06
N GLU A 322 11.00 14.95 -27.68
CA GLU A 322 11.18 14.95 -29.15
C GLU A 322 9.93 14.40 -29.86
N VAL A 323 9.32 13.34 -29.30
CA VAL A 323 8.11 12.72 -29.86
C VAL A 323 6.91 13.66 -29.75
N SER A 324 6.73 14.28 -28.58
CA SER A 324 5.70 15.29 -28.32
C SER A 324 5.75 16.45 -29.31
N ALA A 325 6.95 16.89 -29.70
CA ALA A 325 7.14 17.95 -30.69
C ALA A 325 6.81 17.52 -32.14
N ALA A 326 6.82 16.22 -32.44
CA ALA A 326 6.73 15.69 -33.81
C ALA A 326 5.44 14.92 -34.12
N ALA A 327 4.72 14.43 -33.12
CA ALA A 327 3.53 13.60 -33.30
C ALA A 327 2.25 14.43 -33.59
N PRO A 328 1.33 13.94 -34.45
CA PRO A 328 0.09 14.64 -34.79
C PRO A 328 -0.93 14.62 -33.64
N MET A 329 -1.53 15.78 -33.36
CA MET A 329 -2.66 15.95 -32.44
C MET A 329 -3.98 15.41 -33.05
N PRO A 330 -4.93 14.85 -32.28
CA PRO A 330 -5.21 15.17 -30.86
C PRO A 330 -4.80 14.05 -29.88
N GLY A 331 -4.05 14.43 -28.84
CA GLY A 331 -3.66 13.52 -27.75
C GLY A 331 -2.53 14.08 -26.90
N GLY A 332 -2.55 15.41 -26.67
CA GLY A 332 -1.43 16.21 -26.20
C GLY A 332 -0.61 15.56 -25.10
N ASP A 333 0.72 15.57 -25.29
CA ASP A 333 1.83 15.47 -24.34
C ASP A 333 1.67 14.62 -23.07
N GLY A 334 0.62 14.84 -22.27
CA GLY A 334 0.35 14.21 -20.98
C GLY A 334 0.35 12.67 -20.98
N GLU A 335 -0.24 12.00 -21.98
CA GLU A 335 -0.31 10.53 -22.01
C GLU A 335 1.07 9.87 -22.20
N LEU A 336 1.93 10.45 -23.02
CA LEU A 336 3.30 9.96 -23.25
C LEU A 336 4.19 10.15 -22.03
N TYR A 337 4.06 11.30 -21.36
CA TYR A 337 4.76 11.54 -20.09
C TYR A 337 4.23 10.64 -18.97
N MET A 338 2.92 10.37 -18.94
CA MET A 338 2.30 9.42 -18.02
C MET A 338 2.85 8.01 -18.23
N TRP A 339 2.91 7.54 -19.48
CA TRP A 339 3.44 6.21 -19.80
C TRP A 339 4.90 6.06 -19.35
N THR A 340 5.76 7.04 -19.61
CA THR A 340 7.16 6.97 -19.15
C THR A 340 7.31 7.06 -17.63
N ALA A 341 6.47 7.85 -16.96
CA ALA A 341 6.42 7.91 -15.50
C ALA A 341 5.94 6.59 -14.88
N GLU A 342 4.93 5.96 -15.48
CA GLU A 342 4.45 4.61 -15.13
C GLU A 342 5.54 3.56 -15.29
N LEU A 343 6.30 3.60 -16.39
CA LEU A 343 7.42 2.67 -16.61
C LEU A 343 8.48 2.84 -15.52
N ARG A 344 8.80 4.08 -15.13
CA ARG A 344 9.70 4.35 -13.99
C ARG A 344 9.16 3.76 -12.69
N ALA A 345 7.93 4.05 -12.32
CA ALA A 345 7.32 3.48 -11.11
C ALA A 345 7.30 1.94 -11.13
N THR A 346 7.00 1.35 -12.29
CA THR A 346 6.98 -0.10 -12.53
C THR A 346 8.36 -0.72 -12.34
N THR A 347 9.40 -0.09 -12.85
CA THR A 347 10.79 -0.57 -12.71
C THR A 347 11.28 -0.54 -11.26
N ILE A 348 10.93 0.50 -10.50
CA ILE A 348 11.22 0.60 -9.06
C ILE A 348 10.46 -0.50 -8.30
N LEU A 349 9.17 -0.69 -8.59
CA LEU A 349 8.36 -1.74 -7.98
C LEU A 349 8.92 -3.14 -8.29
N LEU A 350 9.34 -3.39 -9.53
CA LEU A 350 10.00 -4.64 -9.93
C LEU A 350 11.30 -4.86 -9.16
N ALA A 351 12.11 -3.81 -8.98
CA ALA A 351 13.34 -3.87 -8.18
C ALA A 351 13.05 -4.19 -6.70
N MET A 352 12.03 -3.57 -6.11
CA MET A 352 11.59 -3.87 -4.74
C MET A 352 11.14 -5.33 -4.60
N LEU A 353 10.26 -5.81 -5.48
CA LEU A 353 9.72 -7.16 -5.42
C LEU A 353 10.81 -8.20 -5.72
N GLY A 354 11.72 -7.92 -6.65
CA GLY A 354 12.91 -8.72 -6.92
C GLY A 354 13.81 -8.84 -5.69
N THR A 355 14.06 -7.73 -5.00
CA THR A 355 14.82 -7.70 -3.73
C THR A 355 14.13 -8.54 -2.65
N LEU A 356 12.81 -8.40 -2.49
CA LEU A 356 12.03 -9.14 -1.50
C LEU A 356 12.10 -10.66 -1.74
N VAL A 357 12.04 -11.10 -3.00
CA VAL A 357 12.13 -12.50 -3.38
C VAL A 357 13.57 -13.02 -3.23
N ALA A 358 14.57 -12.27 -3.70
CA ALA A 358 15.98 -12.65 -3.63
C ALA A 358 16.51 -12.74 -2.19
N THR A 359 15.96 -11.94 -1.28
CA THR A 359 16.37 -11.88 0.14
C THR A 359 15.34 -12.50 1.08
N ALA A 360 14.41 -13.32 0.55
CA ALA A 360 13.29 -13.84 1.33
C ALA A 360 13.71 -14.67 2.55
N ASP A 361 14.84 -15.36 2.48
CA ASP A 361 15.44 -16.18 3.53
C ASP A 361 16.34 -15.40 4.51
N ARG A 362 16.55 -14.11 4.28
CA ARG A 362 17.40 -13.25 5.11
C ARG A 362 16.60 -12.55 6.19
N ARG A 363 17.20 -12.33 7.37
CA ARG A 363 16.50 -11.77 8.55
C ARG A 363 15.83 -10.43 8.22
N PHE A 364 16.58 -9.53 7.59
CA PHE A 364 16.19 -8.16 7.31
C PHE A 364 15.80 -7.90 5.84
N GLY A 365 15.40 -8.94 5.09
CA GLY A 365 14.96 -8.80 3.69
C GLY A 365 13.87 -7.73 3.43
N PRO A 366 12.86 -7.57 4.30
CA PRO A 366 11.88 -6.48 4.16
C PRO A 366 12.51 -5.08 4.30
N ALA A 367 13.45 -4.90 5.23
CA ALA A 367 14.15 -3.63 5.40
C ALA A 367 15.02 -3.31 4.17
N ALA A 368 15.69 -4.32 3.61
CA ALA A 368 16.42 -4.19 2.35
C ALA A 368 15.50 -3.78 1.19
N THR A 369 14.31 -4.36 1.10
CA THR A 369 13.31 -4.01 0.09
C THR A 369 12.87 -2.56 0.20
N LEU A 370 12.60 -2.08 1.42
CA LEU A 370 12.23 -0.69 1.68
C LEU A 370 13.38 0.27 1.34
N LEU A 371 14.61 -0.08 1.68
CA LEU A 371 15.79 0.72 1.37
C LEU A 371 16.02 0.83 -0.14
N VAL A 372 15.86 -0.27 -0.89
CA VAL A 372 15.95 -0.25 -2.36
C VAL A 372 14.87 0.63 -2.96
N GLY A 373 13.62 0.47 -2.53
CA GLY A 373 12.51 1.30 -3.01
C GLY A 373 12.71 2.78 -2.74
N ALA A 374 12.90 3.15 -1.46
CA ALA A 374 13.09 4.54 -1.05
C ALA A 374 14.34 5.16 -1.69
N GLY A 375 15.44 4.40 -1.78
CA GLY A 375 16.67 4.86 -2.40
C GLY A 375 16.54 5.11 -3.89
N LEU A 376 15.85 4.23 -4.63
CA LEU A 376 15.59 4.43 -6.07
C LEU A 376 14.60 5.57 -6.32
N THR A 377 13.55 5.73 -5.51
CA THR A 377 12.64 6.87 -5.60
C THR A 377 13.35 8.20 -5.30
N LEU A 378 14.21 8.24 -4.27
CA LEU A 378 15.01 9.43 -3.97
C LEU A 378 15.99 9.75 -5.11
N ALA A 379 16.70 8.72 -5.60
CA ALA A 379 17.59 8.87 -6.74
C ALA A 379 16.85 9.36 -7.98
N ASN A 380 15.63 8.85 -8.22
CA ASN A 380 14.77 9.28 -9.31
C ASN A 380 14.47 10.78 -9.22
N ALA A 381 13.96 11.25 -8.08
CA ALA A 381 13.64 12.66 -7.88
C ALA A 381 14.85 13.58 -8.09
N VAL A 382 16.03 13.17 -7.60
CA VAL A 382 17.27 13.96 -7.73
C VAL A 382 17.80 13.97 -9.16
N LEU A 383 17.90 12.80 -9.80
CA LEU A 383 18.46 12.66 -11.15
C LEU A 383 17.54 13.23 -12.23
N ASN A 384 16.21 13.15 -12.02
CA ASN A 384 15.22 13.77 -12.91
C ASN A 384 15.40 15.31 -12.94
N ARG A 385 15.64 15.94 -11.79
CA ARG A 385 15.91 17.40 -11.71
C ARG A 385 17.24 17.82 -12.34
N MET A 386 18.19 16.89 -12.44
CA MET A 386 19.48 17.15 -13.11
C MET A 386 19.39 17.04 -14.64
N ASN A 387 18.22 16.67 -15.20
CA ASN A 387 18.00 16.51 -16.64
C ASN A 387 19.09 15.67 -17.33
N LEU A 388 19.46 14.54 -16.71
CA LEU A 388 20.50 13.67 -17.24
C LEU A 388 20.04 12.99 -18.53
N THR A 389 20.88 13.06 -19.57
CA THR A 389 20.62 12.44 -20.88
C THR A 389 21.81 11.63 -21.39
N GLY A 390 21.54 10.73 -22.33
CA GLY A 390 22.57 9.98 -23.08
C GLY A 390 23.35 8.94 -22.26
N LEU A 391 24.41 8.39 -22.88
CA LEU A 391 25.20 7.29 -22.30
C LEU A 391 25.92 7.66 -20.99
N GLY A 392 26.36 8.91 -20.86
CA GLY A 392 26.97 9.43 -19.64
C GLY A 392 25.98 9.46 -18.48
N GLY A 393 24.77 9.97 -18.72
CA GLY A 393 23.68 9.94 -17.76
C GLY A 393 23.30 8.51 -17.36
N LEU A 394 23.30 7.55 -18.31
CA LEU A 394 22.90 6.17 -18.05
C LEU A 394 23.90 5.49 -17.10
N ARG A 395 25.21 5.70 -17.32
CA ARG A 395 26.27 5.22 -16.43
C ARG A 395 26.10 5.80 -15.03
N LEU A 396 25.86 7.11 -14.92
CA LEU A 396 25.65 7.77 -13.64
C LEU A 396 24.41 7.23 -12.92
N ALA A 397 23.28 7.10 -13.62
CA ALA A 397 22.05 6.53 -13.08
C ALA A 397 22.26 5.09 -12.58
N LEU A 398 22.93 4.24 -13.35
CA LEU A 398 23.25 2.87 -12.93
C LEU A 398 24.16 2.84 -11.69
N LEU A 399 25.18 3.71 -11.62
CA LEU A 399 26.05 3.81 -10.44
C LEU A 399 25.27 4.27 -9.20
N VAL A 400 24.41 5.28 -9.34
CA VAL A 400 23.55 5.77 -8.27
C VAL A 400 22.54 4.70 -7.83
N GLY A 401 21.93 3.97 -8.78
CA GLY A 401 21.00 2.88 -8.51
C GLY A 401 21.67 1.65 -7.89
N ALA A 402 22.97 1.42 -8.13
CA ALA A 402 23.72 0.35 -7.49
C ALA A 402 23.92 0.59 -5.98
N VAL A 403 24.00 1.86 -5.52
CA VAL A 403 24.18 2.20 -4.11
C VAL A 403 23.08 1.63 -3.21
N PRO A 404 21.78 1.90 -3.43
CA PRO A 404 20.71 1.34 -2.61
C PRO A 404 20.59 -0.18 -2.75
N VAL A 405 20.97 -0.76 -3.90
CA VAL A 405 21.01 -2.22 -4.08
C VAL A 405 22.08 -2.86 -3.20
N VAL A 406 23.31 -2.34 -3.24
CA VAL A 406 24.42 -2.84 -2.42
C VAL A 406 24.13 -2.61 -0.94
N ALA A 407 23.67 -1.42 -0.55
CA ALA A 407 23.27 -1.12 0.81
C ALA A 407 22.13 -2.03 1.28
N GLY A 408 21.12 -2.25 0.45
CA GLY A 408 20.00 -3.15 0.73
C GLY A 408 20.48 -4.59 0.93
N TRP A 409 21.39 -5.06 0.09
CA TRP A 409 21.96 -6.40 0.22
C TRP A 409 22.77 -6.59 1.51
N ILE A 410 23.51 -5.55 1.92
CA ILE A 410 24.24 -5.51 3.20
C ILE A 410 23.25 -5.54 4.36
N VAL A 411 22.21 -4.69 4.33
CA VAL A 411 21.17 -4.60 5.35
C VAL A 411 20.41 -5.91 5.49
N ALA A 412 20.09 -6.60 4.39
CA ALA A 412 19.39 -7.87 4.42
C ALA A 412 20.06 -8.90 5.33
N GLY A 413 21.39 -8.83 5.45
CA GLY A 413 22.19 -9.67 6.31
C GLY A 413 22.41 -11.08 5.75
N ARG A 414 22.80 -12.02 6.60
CA ARG A 414 23.01 -13.42 6.21
C ARG A 414 21.68 -14.19 6.15
N ALA A 415 21.66 -15.24 5.32
CA ALA A 415 20.56 -16.20 5.28
C ALA A 415 20.37 -16.86 6.66
N LEU A 416 19.12 -16.99 7.10
CA LEU A 416 18.78 -17.62 8.36
C LEU A 416 19.05 -19.13 8.28
N ARG A 417 20.11 -19.62 8.91
CA ARG A 417 20.31 -21.06 9.12
C ARG A 417 19.29 -21.55 10.16
N GLY A 418 18.39 -22.46 9.77
CA GLY A 418 17.35 -23.01 10.66
C GLY A 418 16.17 -22.08 10.97
N GLY A 419 16.01 -20.98 10.22
CA GLY A 419 14.92 -20.03 10.45
C GLY A 419 13.52 -20.55 10.06
N PRO A 420 12.43 -19.95 10.59
CA PRO A 420 11.07 -20.41 10.35
C PRO A 420 10.71 -20.32 8.85
N SER A 421 10.61 -21.50 8.22
CA SER A 421 10.35 -21.72 6.79
C SER A 421 9.06 -21.04 6.26
N GLY A 422 8.15 -20.64 7.13
CA GLY A 422 6.92 -19.92 6.78
C GLY A 422 7.13 -18.44 6.44
N ALA A 423 8.10 -17.76 7.05
CA ALA A 423 8.31 -16.32 6.81
C ALA A 423 8.85 -16.05 5.40
N SER A 424 9.82 -16.85 4.97
CA SER A 424 10.42 -16.77 3.64
C SER A 424 9.42 -17.12 2.55
N LEU A 425 8.62 -18.19 2.74
CA LEU A 425 7.53 -18.53 1.82
C LEU A 425 6.49 -17.41 1.68
N ARG A 426 6.13 -16.75 2.79
CA ARG A 426 5.17 -15.63 2.77
C ARG A 426 5.71 -14.45 1.99
N ARG A 427 6.98 -14.09 2.19
CA ARG A 427 7.65 -13.01 1.44
C ARG A 427 7.68 -13.29 -0.05
N VAL A 428 8.08 -14.51 -0.46
CA VAL A 428 8.03 -14.92 -1.87
C VAL A 428 6.60 -14.91 -2.40
N THR A 429 5.63 -15.39 -1.63
CA THR A 429 4.22 -15.36 -2.06
C THR A 429 3.74 -13.93 -2.29
N VAL A 430 4.07 -12.97 -1.42
CA VAL A 430 3.73 -11.57 -1.65
C VAL A 430 4.34 -11.08 -2.96
N GLY A 431 5.64 -11.31 -3.16
CA GLY A 431 6.34 -10.97 -4.40
C GLY A 431 5.66 -11.54 -5.64
N VAL A 432 5.38 -12.86 -5.63
CA VAL A 432 4.73 -13.59 -6.72
C VAL A 432 3.33 -13.05 -7.04
N LEU A 433 2.50 -12.82 -6.03
CA LEU A 433 1.12 -12.40 -6.26
C LEU A 433 1.04 -10.97 -6.80
N VAL A 434 1.87 -10.06 -6.25
CA VAL A 434 1.91 -8.68 -6.72
C VAL A 434 2.49 -8.65 -8.14
N THR A 435 3.58 -9.36 -8.40
CA THR A 435 4.20 -9.38 -9.74
C THR A 435 3.30 -9.95 -10.81
N ALA A 436 2.60 -11.06 -10.53
CA ALA A 436 1.66 -11.66 -11.48
C ALA A 436 0.46 -10.75 -11.78
N SER A 437 -0.05 -10.02 -10.78
CA SER A 437 -1.30 -9.25 -10.93
C SER A 437 -1.10 -7.80 -11.37
N VAL A 438 0.04 -7.18 -11.03
CA VAL A 438 0.26 -5.74 -11.19
C VAL A 438 1.14 -5.43 -12.39
N LEU A 439 2.27 -6.12 -12.57
CA LEU A 439 3.22 -5.78 -13.62
C LEU A 439 2.70 -5.99 -15.05
N PRO A 440 1.85 -6.98 -15.36
CA PRO A 440 1.23 -7.07 -16.68
C PRO A 440 0.34 -5.87 -17.03
N LEU A 441 -0.19 -5.12 -16.04
CA LEU A 441 -1.05 -3.97 -16.30
C LEU A 441 -0.30 -2.82 -16.97
N ILE A 442 1.03 -2.82 -17.00
CA ILE A 442 1.80 -1.82 -17.75
C ILE A 442 1.50 -1.85 -19.25
N THR A 443 0.99 -2.97 -19.78
CA THR A 443 0.57 -3.07 -21.19
C THR A 443 -0.79 -2.43 -21.48
N LEU A 444 -1.48 -1.92 -20.44
CA LEU A 444 -2.67 -1.08 -20.61
C LEU A 444 -2.30 0.37 -20.94
N GLN A 445 -1.07 0.80 -20.63
CA GLN A 445 -0.56 2.09 -21.07
C GLN A 445 -0.45 2.13 -22.59
N GLY A 446 -0.82 3.26 -23.18
CA GLY A 446 -0.81 3.48 -24.61
C GLY A 446 -1.14 4.92 -24.95
N THR A 447 -1.19 5.18 -26.25
CA THR A 447 -1.58 6.46 -26.85
C THR A 447 -2.37 6.14 -28.14
N PRO A 448 -3.15 7.07 -28.71
CA PRO A 448 -3.85 6.81 -29.96
C PRO A 448 -2.95 6.25 -31.07
N GLY A 449 -3.50 5.38 -31.92
CA GLY A 449 -2.76 4.66 -32.96
C GLY A 449 -2.01 5.57 -33.95
N VAL A 450 -2.48 6.80 -34.13
CA VAL A 450 -1.83 7.83 -34.95
C VAL A 450 -0.43 8.22 -34.44
N ASN A 451 -0.17 8.06 -33.13
CA ASN A 451 1.11 8.43 -32.49
C ASN A 451 2.15 7.30 -32.55
N HIS A 452 1.71 6.05 -32.72
CA HIS A 452 2.59 4.87 -32.70
C HIS A 452 3.77 4.89 -33.69
N PRO A 453 3.64 5.43 -34.92
CA PRO A 453 4.77 5.56 -35.85
C PRO A 453 5.90 6.47 -35.35
N PHE A 454 5.61 7.38 -34.41
CA PHE A 454 6.56 8.35 -33.87
C PHE A 454 7.20 7.86 -32.56
N LEU A 455 6.66 6.80 -31.95
CA LEU A 455 7.17 6.30 -30.67
C LEU A 455 8.55 5.66 -30.84
N PRO A 456 9.49 5.90 -29.90
CA PRO A 456 10.75 5.20 -29.91
C PRO A 456 10.49 3.72 -29.62
N ILE A 457 11.08 2.85 -30.44
CA ILE A 457 10.99 1.38 -30.27
C ILE A 457 11.33 0.95 -28.84
N GLY A 458 12.26 1.67 -28.20
CA GLY A 458 12.64 1.46 -26.80
C GLY A 458 11.48 1.53 -25.80
N LEU A 459 10.45 2.35 -26.05
CA LEU A 459 9.28 2.49 -25.18
C LEU A 459 8.45 1.20 -25.15
N THR A 460 8.09 0.70 -26.34
CA THR A 460 7.33 -0.54 -26.52
C THR A 460 8.11 -1.75 -26.01
N VAL A 461 9.39 -1.87 -26.37
CA VAL A 461 10.25 -2.98 -25.92
C VAL A 461 10.39 -2.98 -24.39
N THR A 462 10.55 -1.81 -23.77
CA THR A 462 10.65 -1.71 -22.30
C THR A 462 9.34 -2.10 -21.63
N THR A 463 8.20 -1.69 -22.17
CA THR A 463 6.87 -2.03 -21.64
C THR A 463 6.63 -3.55 -21.66
N ILE A 464 6.86 -4.19 -22.81
CA ILE A 464 6.73 -5.64 -22.96
C ILE A 464 7.75 -6.37 -22.06
N GLY A 465 9.00 -5.92 -22.07
CA GLY A 465 10.08 -6.51 -21.29
C GLY A 465 9.80 -6.51 -19.78
N LEU A 466 9.23 -5.43 -19.25
CA LEU A 466 8.85 -5.32 -17.83
C LEU A 466 7.67 -6.23 -17.47
N ALA A 467 6.65 -6.30 -18.33
CA ALA A 467 5.54 -7.24 -18.13
C ALA A 467 6.05 -8.69 -18.09
N VAL A 468 6.90 -9.08 -19.04
CA VAL A 468 7.52 -10.41 -19.11
C VAL A 468 8.41 -10.68 -17.89
N ALA A 469 9.24 -9.72 -17.47
CA ALA A 469 10.08 -9.87 -16.29
C ALA A 469 9.24 -10.06 -15.00
N GLY A 470 8.12 -9.33 -14.88
CA GLY A 470 7.16 -9.52 -13.79
C GLY A 470 6.53 -10.90 -13.79
N MET A 471 6.09 -11.40 -14.95
CA MET A 471 5.54 -12.76 -15.09
C MET A 471 6.57 -13.83 -14.73
N LEU A 472 7.83 -13.69 -15.18
CA LEU A 472 8.91 -14.62 -14.83
C LEU A 472 9.22 -14.62 -13.33
N LEU A 473 9.23 -13.43 -12.70
CA LEU A 473 9.39 -13.30 -11.24
C LEU A 473 8.23 -13.94 -10.46
N ALA A 474 7.04 -14.05 -11.05
CA ALA A 474 5.94 -14.80 -10.45
C ALA A 474 6.05 -16.32 -10.68
N ILE A 475 6.28 -16.74 -11.93
CA ILE A 475 6.18 -18.14 -12.34
C ILE A 475 7.35 -18.97 -11.83
N VAL A 476 8.60 -18.49 -11.96
CA VAL A 476 9.79 -19.27 -11.60
C VAL A 476 9.83 -19.60 -10.10
N PRO A 477 9.63 -18.65 -9.17
CA PRO A 477 9.56 -18.98 -7.74
C PRO A 477 8.36 -19.86 -7.38
N THR A 478 7.23 -19.69 -8.07
CA THR A 478 6.04 -20.53 -7.88
C THR A 478 6.32 -21.99 -8.22
N LEU A 479 6.93 -22.25 -9.37
CA LEU A 479 7.29 -23.61 -9.80
C LEU A 479 8.34 -24.22 -8.87
N ALA A 480 9.37 -23.45 -8.51
CA ALA A 480 10.44 -23.90 -7.62
C ALA A 480 9.96 -24.22 -6.18
N LEU A 481 8.94 -23.50 -5.69
CA LEU A 481 8.37 -23.69 -4.35
C LEU A 481 7.04 -24.48 -4.35
N SER A 482 6.60 -24.95 -5.52
CA SER A 482 5.36 -25.70 -5.66
C SER A 482 5.39 -26.92 -4.74
N ARG A 483 4.30 -27.12 -4.00
CA ARG A 483 4.17 -28.28 -3.11
C ARG A 483 3.77 -29.56 -3.84
N ARG A 484 3.43 -29.48 -5.11
CA ARG A 484 3.08 -30.63 -5.96
C ARG A 484 4.00 -30.66 -7.19
N PRO A 485 4.44 -31.85 -7.61
CA PRO A 485 5.19 -31.96 -8.86
C PRO A 485 4.30 -31.48 -10.00
N VAL A 486 4.74 -30.41 -10.66
CA VAL A 486 4.12 -29.92 -11.90
C VAL A 486 4.79 -30.67 -13.04
N PRO A 487 4.04 -31.36 -13.92
CA PRO A 487 4.65 -32.05 -15.04
C PRO A 487 5.31 -31.04 -15.98
N VAL A 488 6.43 -31.43 -16.60
CA VAL A 488 7.29 -30.54 -17.40
C VAL A 488 6.51 -29.79 -18.48
N TRP A 489 5.60 -30.47 -19.19
CA TRP A 489 4.76 -29.84 -20.21
C TRP A 489 3.88 -28.71 -19.64
N ALA A 490 3.35 -28.86 -18.42
CA ALA A 490 2.52 -27.85 -17.79
C ALA A 490 3.35 -26.68 -17.26
N ALA A 491 4.57 -26.95 -16.80
CA ALA A 491 5.54 -25.91 -16.44
C ALA A 491 5.96 -25.09 -17.66
N ILE A 492 6.25 -25.75 -18.80
CA ILE A 492 6.54 -25.09 -20.07
C ILE A 492 5.35 -24.24 -20.51
N LEU A 493 4.13 -24.81 -20.49
CA LEU A 493 2.94 -24.07 -20.89
C LEU A 493 2.67 -22.86 -19.99
N LEU A 494 2.88 -22.98 -18.67
CA LEU A 494 2.71 -21.88 -17.72
C LEU A 494 3.72 -20.74 -17.96
N VAL A 495 4.91 -21.03 -18.49
CA VAL A 495 5.92 -20.02 -18.83
C VAL A 495 5.67 -19.45 -20.22
N VAL A 496 5.55 -20.32 -21.24
CA VAL A 496 5.52 -19.92 -22.65
C VAL A 496 4.21 -19.23 -23.00
N ALA A 497 3.06 -19.72 -22.55
CA ALA A 497 1.77 -19.16 -22.97
C ALA A 497 1.57 -17.68 -22.58
N PRO A 498 1.78 -17.25 -21.31
CA PRO A 498 1.61 -15.83 -20.95
C PRO A 498 2.67 -14.92 -21.59
N ILE A 499 3.91 -15.41 -21.77
CA ILE A 499 4.98 -14.65 -22.41
C ILE A 499 4.68 -14.48 -23.91
N ALA A 500 4.33 -15.56 -24.60
CA ALA A 500 3.99 -15.53 -26.02
C ALA A 500 2.75 -14.67 -26.29
N LEU A 501 1.75 -14.72 -25.40
CA LEU A 501 0.61 -13.80 -25.46
C LEU A 501 1.08 -12.36 -25.32
N THR A 502 1.83 -12.02 -24.27
CA THR A 502 2.28 -10.64 -23.98
C THR A 502 3.16 -10.07 -25.09
N VAL A 503 4.12 -10.84 -25.57
CA VAL A 503 5.00 -10.44 -26.69
C VAL A 503 4.20 -10.37 -27.99
N GLY A 504 3.33 -11.35 -28.26
CA GLY A 504 2.52 -11.41 -29.46
C GLY A 504 1.58 -10.22 -29.59
N VAL A 505 0.76 -9.93 -28.58
CA VAL A 505 -0.15 -8.77 -28.62
C VAL A 505 0.56 -7.44 -28.41
N GLY A 506 1.67 -7.39 -27.66
CA GLY A 506 2.41 -6.15 -27.41
C GLY A 506 3.18 -5.64 -28.64
N LEU A 507 3.57 -6.53 -29.56
CA LEU A 507 4.24 -6.15 -30.81
C LEU A 507 3.28 -5.71 -31.91
N VAL A 508 1.97 -5.89 -31.73
CA VAL A 508 0.95 -5.45 -32.70
C VAL A 508 0.55 -4.01 -32.33
N PRO A 509 0.91 -3.00 -33.13
CA PRO A 509 0.49 -1.64 -32.85
C PRO A 509 -1.04 -1.50 -33.02
N PRO A 510 -1.69 -0.62 -32.25
CA PRO A 510 -3.10 -0.30 -32.49
C PRO A 510 -3.30 0.29 -33.89
N PRO A 511 -4.46 0.05 -34.52
CA PRO A 511 -4.84 0.71 -35.76
C PRO A 511 -4.82 2.23 -35.60
N MET A 512 -4.41 2.97 -36.64
CA MET A 512 -4.39 4.44 -36.62
C MET A 512 -5.77 5.06 -36.38
N SER A 513 -6.86 4.32 -36.59
CA SER A 513 -8.23 4.76 -36.34
C SER A 513 -8.71 4.56 -34.89
N GLU A 514 -7.88 3.99 -34.00
CA GLU A 514 -8.25 3.72 -32.61
C GLU A 514 -7.58 4.71 -31.64
N ASP A 515 -8.39 5.21 -30.69
CA ASP A 515 -7.95 6.07 -29.59
C ASP A 515 -7.55 5.27 -28.33
N SER A 516 -7.23 3.98 -28.47
CA SER A 516 -7.00 3.07 -27.35
C SER A 516 -5.65 2.35 -27.42
N SER A 517 -5.24 1.72 -26.31
CA SER A 517 -4.02 0.90 -26.23
C SER A 517 -4.04 -0.40 -27.07
N GLY A 518 -5.15 -0.66 -27.78
CA GLY A 518 -5.26 -1.73 -28.76
C GLY A 518 -5.12 -3.14 -28.18
N PRO A 519 -4.60 -4.12 -28.95
CA PRO A 519 -4.56 -5.52 -28.54
C PRO A 519 -3.64 -5.80 -27.33
N ALA A 520 -2.69 -4.90 -27.04
CA ALA A 520 -1.78 -5.02 -25.90
C ALA A 520 -2.52 -5.05 -24.54
N ALA A 521 -3.73 -4.49 -24.48
CA ALA A 521 -4.57 -4.54 -23.28
C ALA A 521 -4.95 -5.97 -22.85
N LEU A 522 -5.03 -6.91 -23.81
CA LEU A 522 -5.34 -8.33 -23.53
C LEU A 522 -4.29 -8.98 -22.63
N ALA A 523 -3.02 -8.57 -22.73
CA ALA A 523 -1.96 -9.09 -21.88
C ALA A 523 -2.12 -8.65 -20.41
N GLY A 524 -2.59 -7.41 -20.18
CA GLY A 524 -2.89 -6.89 -18.85
C GLY A 524 -3.97 -7.72 -18.14
N PHE A 525 -5.03 -8.11 -18.85
CA PHE A 525 -6.12 -8.91 -18.30
C PHE A 525 -5.74 -10.35 -17.93
N ALA A 526 -4.60 -10.86 -18.42
CA ALA A 526 -4.10 -12.19 -18.06
C ALA A 526 -3.41 -12.24 -16.68
N GLY A 527 -3.09 -11.09 -16.08
CA GLY A 527 -2.31 -11.01 -14.84
C GLY A 527 -3.00 -11.60 -13.60
N LEU A 528 -4.24 -11.22 -13.30
CA LEU A 528 -4.95 -11.74 -12.11
C LEU A 528 -5.23 -13.25 -12.20
N PRO A 529 -5.65 -13.82 -13.36
CA PRO A 529 -5.72 -15.27 -13.55
C PRO A 529 -4.38 -15.96 -13.24
N LEU A 530 -3.26 -15.42 -13.72
CA LEU A 530 -1.93 -15.95 -13.42
C LEU A 530 -1.64 -15.93 -11.91
N ALA A 531 -1.97 -14.84 -11.22
CA ALA A 531 -1.79 -14.73 -9.77
C ALA A 531 -2.60 -15.79 -9.00
N VAL A 532 -3.83 -16.09 -9.45
CA VAL A 532 -4.67 -17.15 -8.88
C VAL A 532 -4.05 -18.54 -9.08
N VAL A 533 -3.51 -18.82 -10.27
CA VAL A 533 -2.79 -20.08 -10.55
C VAL A 533 -1.55 -20.21 -9.67
N CYS A 534 -0.76 -19.14 -9.55
CA CYS A 534 0.40 -19.11 -8.66
C CYS A 534 0.02 -19.38 -7.19
N LEU A 535 -1.05 -18.75 -6.70
CA LEU A 535 -1.57 -19.00 -5.35
C LEU A 535 -2.01 -20.47 -5.18
N ALA A 536 -2.65 -21.05 -6.18
CA ALA A 536 -3.12 -22.43 -6.16
C ALA A 536 -1.97 -23.44 -6.00
N LEU A 537 -0.84 -23.17 -6.66
CA LEU A 537 0.38 -24.00 -6.61
C LEU A 537 1.14 -23.86 -5.28
N LEU A 538 1.16 -22.67 -4.69
CA LEU A 538 1.84 -22.40 -3.42
C LEU A 538 1.04 -22.88 -2.19
N ARG A 539 -0.29 -22.88 -2.26
CA ARG A 539 -1.18 -23.15 -1.11
C ARG A 539 -1.34 -24.63 -0.77
N ARG A 540 -1.42 -24.95 0.53
CA ARG A 540 -1.78 -26.30 1.02
C ARG A 540 -3.29 -26.54 0.90
N HIS A 541 -3.71 -27.49 0.08
CA HIS A 541 -5.11 -27.89 -0.06
C HIS A 541 -5.51 -28.89 1.04
N ARG A 542 -6.74 -28.77 1.57
CA ARG A 542 -7.34 -29.83 2.39
C ARG A 542 -7.48 -31.11 1.54
N ALA A 543 -7.46 -32.28 2.16
CA ALA A 543 -7.79 -33.55 1.52
C ALA A 543 -9.26 -33.53 1.05
N ARG A 544 -9.50 -32.90 -0.10
CA ARG A 544 -10.74 -32.98 -0.88
C ARG A 544 -10.41 -33.78 -2.14
N GLY A 545 -11.41 -34.45 -2.72
CA GLY A 545 -11.24 -35.20 -3.96
C GLY A 545 -10.56 -34.35 -5.05
N ARG A 546 -9.60 -34.94 -5.76
CA ARG A 546 -8.70 -34.27 -6.72
C ARG A 546 -9.46 -33.42 -7.75
N GLY A 547 -10.59 -33.92 -8.27
CA GLY A 547 -11.43 -33.21 -9.25
C GLY A 547 -12.06 -31.93 -8.72
N ARG A 548 -12.52 -31.91 -7.45
CA ARG A 548 -13.16 -30.73 -6.85
C ARG A 548 -12.18 -29.59 -6.61
N THR A 549 -10.92 -29.91 -6.31
CA THR A 549 -9.86 -28.90 -6.17
C THR A 549 -9.52 -28.27 -7.52
N VAL A 550 -9.38 -29.07 -8.58
CA VAL A 550 -9.12 -28.55 -9.94
C VAL A 550 -10.25 -27.64 -10.39
N ALA A 551 -11.50 -28.12 -10.34
CA ALA A 551 -12.67 -27.33 -10.75
C ALA A 551 -12.78 -25.98 -10.02
N MET A 552 -12.52 -25.95 -8.70
CA MET A 552 -12.56 -24.72 -7.92
C MET A 552 -11.50 -23.70 -8.36
N TRP A 553 -10.27 -24.13 -8.62
CA TRP A 553 -9.20 -23.22 -9.04
C TRP A 553 -9.35 -22.77 -10.49
N THR A 554 -9.85 -23.64 -11.37
CA THR A 554 -10.25 -23.24 -12.72
C THR A 554 -11.35 -22.18 -12.66
N ALA A 555 -12.40 -22.39 -11.87
CA ALA A 555 -13.47 -21.42 -11.69
C ALA A 555 -12.96 -20.09 -11.11
N LEU A 556 -12.06 -20.12 -10.13
CA LEU A 556 -11.43 -18.90 -9.59
C LEU A 556 -10.55 -18.18 -10.61
N SER A 557 -9.85 -18.91 -11.48
CA SER A 557 -9.00 -18.32 -12.53
C SER A 557 -9.85 -17.67 -13.62
N VAL A 558 -10.98 -18.30 -14.00
CA VAL A 558 -11.95 -17.72 -14.92
C VAL A 558 -12.62 -16.48 -14.30
N ALA A 559 -13.02 -16.56 -13.03
CA ALA A 559 -13.59 -15.42 -12.30
C ALA A 559 -12.59 -14.27 -12.06
N ALA A 560 -11.28 -14.54 -12.15
CA ALA A 560 -10.25 -13.52 -12.04
C ALA A 560 -10.15 -12.63 -13.29
N VAL A 561 -10.67 -13.06 -14.45
CA VAL A 561 -10.71 -12.23 -15.66
C VAL A 561 -11.53 -10.95 -15.43
N PRO A 562 -12.84 -11.01 -15.06
CA PRO A 562 -13.60 -9.81 -14.68
C PRO A 562 -13.06 -9.16 -13.39
N GLY A 563 -12.43 -9.93 -12.51
CA GLY A 563 -11.73 -9.39 -11.34
C GLY A 563 -10.59 -8.44 -11.71
N THR A 564 -9.93 -8.64 -12.86
CA THR A 564 -8.87 -7.74 -13.34
C THR A 564 -9.46 -6.39 -13.76
N VAL A 565 -10.64 -6.38 -14.38
CA VAL A 565 -11.38 -5.14 -14.66
C VAL A 565 -11.69 -4.39 -13.37
N LEU A 566 -12.08 -5.10 -12.29
CA LEU A 566 -12.27 -4.48 -10.98
C LEU A 566 -10.96 -3.94 -10.40
N VAL A 567 -9.84 -4.65 -10.55
CA VAL A 567 -8.51 -4.18 -10.09
C VAL A 567 -8.06 -2.97 -10.88
N VAL A 568 -8.30 -2.93 -12.19
CA VAL A 568 -8.01 -1.78 -13.06
C VAL A 568 -8.93 -0.62 -12.71
N ALA A 569 -10.23 -0.86 -12.51
CA ALA A 569 -11.18 0.18 -12.12
C ALA A 569 -10.82 0.73 -10.74
N VAL A 570 -10.71 -0.10 -9.71
CA VAL A 570 -10.31 0.32 -8.34
C VAL A 570 -8.89 0.88 -8.33
N GLY A 571 -8.00 0.37 -9.17
CA GLY A 571 -6.72 0.98 -9.48
C GLY A 571 -6.94 2.41 -9.93
N ALA A 572 -7.66 2.62 -11.05
CA ALA A 572 -8.02 3.93 -11.60
C ALA A 572 -8.62 4.85 -10.52
N LEU A 573 -9.43 4.31 -9.61
CA LEU A 573 -9.97 5.04 -8.44
C LEU A 573 -8.90 5.53 -7.45
N LEU A 574 -7.82 4.78 -7.25
CA LEU A 574 -6.66 5.15 -6.43
C LEU A 574 -5.66 6.03 -7.23
N LEU A 575 -5.81 6.07 -8.56
CA LEU A 575 -4.88 6.69 -9.50
C LEU A 575 -5.15 8.17 -9.75
N SER A 576 -6.28 8.70 -9.26
CA SER A 576 -6.50 10.15 -9.14
C SER A 576 -5.74 10.78 -7.97
N PHE A 577 -4.89 10.04 -7.25
CA PHE A 577 -4.23 10.55 -6.04
C PHE A 577 -2.82 10.02 -5.85
N VAL A 578 -2.62 8.69 -5.90
CA VAL A 578 -1.30 8.09 -5.65
C VAL A 578 -0.27 8.47 -6.72
N PRO A 579 -0.58 8.49 -8.03
CA PRO A 579 0.30 8.97 -9.07
C PRO A 579 0.62 10.45 -8.94
N GLU A 580 -0.36 11.32 -8.65
CA GLU A 580 -0.10 12.74 -8.38
C GLU A 580 0.92 12.91 -7.24
N LEU A 581 0.79 12.15 -6.15
CA LEU A 581 1.77 12.15 -5.06
C LEU A 581 3.14 11.62 -5.50
N VAL A 582 3.17 10.43 -6.13
CA VAL A 582 4.41 9.76 -6.51
C VAL A 582 5.15 10.60 -7.55
N PHE A 583 4.45 11.11 -8.56
CA PHE A 583 5.01 11.95 -9.61
C PHE A 583 5.32 13.37 -9.13
N GLY A 584 4.53 13.93 -8.21
CA GLY A 584 4.85 15.19 -7.54
C GLY A 584 6.13 15.09 -6.69
N ILE A 585 6.31 13.98 -5.95
CA ILE A 585 7.56 13.68 -5.23
C ILE A 585 8.73 13.44 -6.21
N ASP A 586 8.48 12.76 -7.33
CA ASP A 586 9.45 12.52 -8.40
C ASP A 586 9.79 13.79 -9.22
N GLY A 587 9.08 14.89 -8.98
CA GLY A 587 9.32 16.20 -9.61
C GLY A 587 8.82 16.31 -11.06
N GLY A 588 7.86 15.47 -11.48
CA GLY A 588 7.19 15.61 -12.77
C GLY A 588 6.17 16.75 -12.71
N GLY A 589 6.55 17.95 -13.15
CA GLY A 589 5.71 19.16 -13.10
C GLY A 589 4.68 19.30 -14.23
N TYR A 590 4.14 18.21 -14.78
CA TYR A 590 3.20 18.26 -15.91
C TYR A 590 1.78 17.93 -15.46
N SER A 591 0.77 18.62 -16.01
CA SER A 591 -0.64 18.26 -15.84
C SER A 591 -0.90 16.95 -16.57
N PHE A 592 -1.17 15.90 -15.82
CA PHE A 592 -1.32 14.55 -16.34
C PHE A 592 -2.74 14.31 -16.86
N ASP A 593 -2.94 14.46 -18.17
CA ASP A 593 -4.07 13.83 -18.86
C ASP A 593 -3.69 12.37 -19.14
N GLY A 594 -4.20 11.43 -18.34
CA GLY A 594 -3.94 9.99 -18.52
C GLY A 594 -4.24 9.15 -17.28
N LEU A 595 -4.66 7.90 -17.49
CA LEU A 595 -4.84 6.93 -16.41
C LEU A 595 -3.52 6.22 -16.13
N SER A 596 -2.93 6.45 -14.97
CA SER A 596 -1.92 5.53 -14.43
C SER A 596 -2.61 4.19 -14.12
N TYR A 597 -1.95 3.03 -14.20
CA TYR A 597 -2.48 1.68 -13.93
C TYR A 597 -1.71 0.96 -12.83
N VAL A 598 -0.37 1.00 -12.89
CA VAL A 598 0.50 0.15 -12.06
C VAL A 598 0.56 0.57 -10.59
N PRO A 599 0.81 1.86 -10.23
CA PRO A 599 0.85 2.31 -8.84
C PRO A 599 -0.46 2.03 -8.08
N GLY A 600 -1.61 2.32 -8.70
CA GLY A 600 -2.92 2.09 -8.11
C GLY A 600 -3.19 0.62 -7.86
N ALA A 601 -2.93 -0.24 -8.85
CA ALA A 601 -3.04 -1.68 -8.68
C ALA A 601 -2.09 -2.20 -7.57
N ALA A 602 -0.87 -1.66 -7.47
CA ALA A 602 0.09 -2.03 -6.42
C ALA A 602 -0.45 -1.73 -5.01
N THR A 603 -1.05 -0.55 -4.81
CA THR A 603 -1.62 -0.16 -3.50
C THR A 603 -2.76 -1.07 -3.05
N LEU A 604 -3.54 -1.62 -3.99
CA LEU A 604 -4.58 -2.60 -3.70
C LEU A 604 -4.01 -4.01 -3.51
N MET A 605 -3.10 -4.44 -4.39
CA MET A 605 -2.65 -5.83 -4.43
C MET A 605 -1.62 -6.17 -3.35
N LEU A 606 -0.78 -5.23 -2.90
CA LEU A 606 0.16 -5.46 -1.80
C LEU A 606 -0.52 -5.95 -0.50
N PRO A 607 -1.55 -5.28 0.04
CA PRO A 607 -2.23 -5.75 1.25
C PRO A 607 -3.01 -7.05 1.02
N LEU A 608 -3.66 -7.22 -0.14
CA LEU A 608 -4.36 -8.46 -0.50
C LEU A 608 -3.40 -9.65 -0.60
N ALA A 609 -2.24 -9.45 -1.22
CA ALA A 609 -1.17 -10.43 -1.33
C ALA A 609 -0.60 -10.80 0.05
N ALA A 610 -0.40 -9.83 0.95
CA ALA A 610 0.03 -10.08 2.32
C ALA A 610 -1.00 -10.92 3.11
N LEU A 611 -2.30 -10.62 2.96
CA LEU A 611 -3.39 -11.39 3.56
C LEU A 611 -3.48 -12.81 3.00
N ALA A 612 -3.29 -12.97 1.68
CA ALA A 612 -3.26 -14.28 1.02
C ALA A 612 -2.05 -15.10 1.48
N ALA A 613 -0.86 -14.50 1.49
CA ALA A 613 0.39 -15.09 1.94
C ALA A 613 0.29 -15.59 3.39
N ALA A 614 -0.32 -14.80 4.29
CA ALA A 614 -0.54 -15.18 5.68
C ALA A 614 -1.37 -16.48 5.84
N ARG A 615 -2.14 -16.87 4.81
CA ARG A 615 -3.00 -18.06 4.81
C ARG A 615 -2.40 -19.27 4.05
N VAL A 616 -1.24 -19.12 3.41
CA VAL A 616 -0.61 -20.18 2.59
C VAL A 616 -0.27 -21.43 3.40
N ASP A 617 0.12 -21.25 4.67
CA ASP A 617 0.51 -22.36 5.54
C ASP A 617 -0.66 -23.15 6.15
N GLY A 618 -1.89 -22.66 5.96
CA GLY A 618 -3.09 -23.22 6.57
C GLY A 618 -3.15 -22.88 8.06
N ALA A 619 -4.15 -22.09 8.44
CA ALA A 619 -4.61 -22.11 9.82
C ALA A 619 -5.05 -23.54 10.13
N SER A 620 -4.23 -24.24 10.90
CA SER A 620 -4.65 -25.36 11.73
C SER A 620 -5.71 -24.80 12.66
N GLY A 621 -6.95 -24.79 12.18
CA GLY A 621 -8.07 -24.95 13.07
C GLY A 621 -7.84 -26.28 13.74
N THR A 622 -7.25 -26.24 14.93
CA THR A 622 -7.27 -27.33 15.88
C THR A 622 -8.73 -27.71 16.02
N ALA A 623 -9.07 -28.79 15.34
CA ALA A 623 -9.96 -29.76 15.91
C ALA A 623 -9.55 -29.88 17.38
N HIS A 624 -10.48 -29.57 18.27
CA HIS A 624 -10.66 -30.30 19.51
C HIS A 624 -10.56 -31.81 19.20
N ARG A 625 -9.35 -32.33 19.02
CA ARG A 625 -9.04 -33.64 19.55
C ARG A 625 -8.65 -33.31 20.98
N ARG A 626 -9.65 -33.36 21.87
CA ARG A 626 -9.39 -33.67 23.27
C ARG A 626 -8.41 -34.83 23.23
N SER A 627 -7.15 -34.58 23.57
CA SER A 627 -6.43 -35.62 24.30
C SER A 627 -7.37 -35.97 25.45
N PRO A 628 -7.74 -37.25 25.65
CA PRO A 628 -8.32 -37.64 26.91
C PRO A 628 -7.38 -37.06 27.97
N LEU A 629 -7.91 -36.28 28.92
CA LEU A 629 -7.16 -36.09 30.14
C LEU A 629 -6.73 -37.51 30.56
N PRO A 630 -5.47 -37.75 30.96
CA PRO A 630 -5.19 -38.93 31.75
C PRO A 630 -6.19 -38.87 32.90
N ASP A 631 -6.99 -39.92 33.02
CA ASP A 631 -7.93 -40.10 34.11
C ASP A 631 -7.19 -39.68 35.39
N PRO A 632 -7.72 -38.73 36.19
CA PRO A 632 -7.16 -38.51 37.50
C PRO A 632 -7.27 -39.86 38.21
N GLY A 633 -6.12 -40.51 38.39
CA GLY A 633 -6.05 -41.78 39.11
C GLY A 633 -6.80 -41.63 40.43
N PRO A 634 -7.46 -42.70 40.91
CA PRO A 634 -8.31 -42.64 42.09
C PRO A 634 -7.52 -42.01 43.24
N VAL A 635 -8.05 -40.91 43.76
CA VAL A 635 -7.58 -40.28 44.98
C VAL A 635 -7.63 -41.36 46.07
N PRO A 636 -6.51 -41.70 46.74
CA PRO A 636 -6.55 -42.68 47.82
C PRO A 636 -7.52 -42.17 48.89
N SER A 637 -8.42 -43.06 49.33
CA SER A 637 -9.38 -42.72 50.38
C SER A 637 -8.65 -42.32 51.67
N PRO A 638 -9.21 -41.43 52.49
CA PRO A 638 -8.58 -40.99 53.74
C PRO A 638 -8.43 -42.09 54.82
N GLU A 639 -8.81 -43.33 54.55
CA GLU A 639 -8.82 -44.40 55.55
C GLU A 639 -7.48 -45.13 55.75
N SER A 640 -6.43 -44.80 54.98
CA SER A 640 -5.14 -45.50 55.07
C SER A 640 -4.05 -44.83 55.92
N VAL A 641 -4.32 -43.69 56.56
CA VAL A 641 -3.35 -43.01 57.46
C VAL A 641 -3.52 -43.45 58.93
N GLY A 642 -4.51 -44.30 59.23
CA GLY A 642 -4.85 -44.70 60.60
C GLY A 642 -4.62 -46.17 60.92
N ARG A 643 -3.47 -46.77 60.57
CA ARG A 643 -3.04 -48.09 61.12
C ARG A 643 -1.58 -48.41 60.78
N SER A 644 -0.64 -47.78 61.49
CA SER A 644 0.67 -48.38 61.78
C SER A 644 1.35 -47.59 62.90
N VAL A 645 0.98 -47.91 64.14
CA VAL A 645 1.80 -47.65 65.32
C VAL A 645 2.03 -49.01 66.00
N ALA A 646 3.30 -49.24 66.33
CA ALA A 646 3.85 -50.18 67.31
C ALA A 646 4.18 -51.62 66.89
N THR A 647 5.32 -52.07 67.48
CA THR A 647 5.95 -53.41 67.56
C THR A 647 6.86 -53.76 66.38
N THR A 648 8.19 -54.01 66.48
CA THR A 648 9.09 -54.41 67.59
C THR A 648 10.56 -54.35 67.12
N GLY A 649 11.50 -53.99 68.00
CA GLY A 649 12.82 -54.64 68.12
C GLY A 649 14.07 -53.97 67.51
N LEU A 650 14.70 -53.04 68.22
CA LEU A 650 15.96 -53.20 69.00
C LEU A 650 16.43 -51.85 69.54
#